data_AF-D1QSR4-F1
#
_entry.id   AF-D1QSR4-F1
#
_cell.length_a   1.000
_cell.length_b   1.000
_cell.length_c   1.000
_cell.angle_alpha   90.00
_cell.angle_beta   90.00
_cell.angle_gamma   90.00
#
_symmetry.space_group_name_H-M   'P 1'
#
loop_
_entity.id
_entity.type
_entity.pdbx_description
1 polymer ?
#
loop_
_entity_poly.entity_id
_entity_poly.type
_entity_poly.pdbx_seq_one_letter_code
_entity_poly.pdbx_strand_id
1 'polypeptide(L)'
;MNLKEKLTSVIEFLGFKQKFEDKSLSQEEFNAVVAEYQKKYQSTLVDDLASEQAAKQTAQQAEEFQNMLNTIQSVLSGTEPTAAADNKEGEPQIQPQTNATLESILESIKGMRADFKAMAEKPTPDVPVQTVTASPLSVNGFGNTPQYLFGVEHPLFSMKDRWNKIAANPRAAAAMPEVDEQVDGAAFYKAACNYAKSLKNRYQYLQQNKMLEASALATGKYATNYEGVDNAGVGDQFIVLRQDALIARVLQLRDLTQFFPVAYGYQDRGLVFNAFFDEVSQAYQPGEVFKGGMKIENHMGYVDDAMIKMEWGPMKELERKYIGYLNKEGSDPIKWTMIEYQLLNTLQTAQVEQNKRRMRGVYVKPEQGVAGSYLNAGTGVLYTLLRYVHQYDIKPHADETYRSYTQATFLSAVQEFIADVRASITEDMDLDQHCIYLNKNHQAWWIKNVRATYGKDHDFTGPMGALNVVPDSTVRIIWLPYLGQLPFMMLHQPGNIQFLEFVPGEMLSVKMQEQMEQVRAWSTWKEGCSASFTGRRFSTKAEMDKNAYEWQQIFINLFAATITDKVDGAKGFWQITGTATTQDTYTDIEGAKTGVAYCIEAGVSDHLPKIAKSGKFANLSAAFTATAVGDYIMVILGGDGNFRELERCVGGKRTINKSLQPNVPGGR
;
A
#
# COMPACT_ATOMS: atom_id res chain seq x y z
N MET A 1 33.07 50.59 43.82
CA MET A 1 32.87 50.46 42.38
C MET A 1 31.68 51.30 41.98
N ASN A 2 31.84 52.17 40.98
CA ASN A 2 30.71 52.85 40.34
C ASN A 2 29.87 51.84 39.54
N LEU A 3 28.66 52.23 39.11
CA LEU A 3 27.76 51.33 38.36
C LEU A 3 28.44 50.73 37.12
N LYS A 4 29.24 51.53 36.42
CA LYS A 4 29.97 51.11 35.21
C LYS A 4 30.95 49.97 35.49
N GLU A 5 31.75 50.09 36.55
CA GLU A 5 32.70 49.07 36.99
C GLU A 5 31.99 47.79 37.45
N LYS A 6 30.88 47.93 38.20
CA LYS A 6 30.07 46.78 38.64
C LYS A 6 29.47 46.03 37.46
N LEU A 7 28.88 46.76 36.50
CA LEU A 7 28.24 46.17 35.33
C LEU A 7 29.25 45.51 34.41
N THR A 8 30.38 46.19 34.15
CA THR A 8 31.49 45.63 33.33
C THR A 8 32.05 44.37 33.97
N SER A 9 32.24 44.34 35.30
CA SER A 9 32.72 43.15 36.00
C SER A 9 31.79 41.93 35.88
N VAL A 10 30.47 42.15 35.80
CA VAL A 10 29.49 41.06 35.64
C VAL A 10 29.45 40.58 34.18
N ILE A 11 29.50 41.51 33.23
CA ILE A 11 29.55 41.20 31.79
C ILE A 11 30.82 40.41 31.45
N GLU A 12 31.97 40.79 32.02
CA GLU A 12 33.23 40.07 31.85
C GLU A 12 33.17 38.68 32.50
N PHE A 13 32.58 38.56 33.70
CA PHE A 13 32.43 37.28 34.38
C PHE A 13 31.57 36.29 33.58
N LEU A 14 30.54 36.78 32.89
CA LEU A 14 29.67 35.97 32.03
C LEU A 14 30.21 35.74 30.62
N GLY A 15 31.39 36.30 30.28
CA GLY A 15 31.99 36.14 28.95
C GLY A 15 31.31 36.96 27.84
N PHE A 16 30.51 37.96 28.19
CA PHE A 16 29.71 38.74 27.24
C PHE A 16 30.34 40.07 26.80
N LYS A 17 31.61 40.31 27.15
CA LYS A 17 32.31 41.59 26.89
C LYS A 17 32.20 42.04 25.43
N GLN A 18 32.55 41.15 24.50
CA GLN A 18 32.54 41.47 23.07
C GLN A 18 31.12 41.69 22.54
N LYS A 19 30.16 40.85 22.96
CA LYS A 19 28.74 41.03 22.62
C LYS A 19 28.15 42.33 23.16
N PHE A 20 28.61 42.78 24.33
CA PHE A 20 28.14 44.02 24.96
C PHE A 20 28.69 45.26 24.24
N GLU A 21 29.96 45.23 23.84
CA GLU A 21 30.58 46.26 23.00
C GLU A 21 29.93 46.32 21.61
N ASP A 22 29.62 45.16 21.03
CA ASP A 22 28.97 45.01 19.71
C ASP A 22 27.44 45.22 19.75
N LYS A 23 26.86 45.56 20.92
CA LYS A 23 25.42 45.78 21.12
C LYS A 23 24.54 44.60 20.68
N SER A 24 25.01 43.37 20.86
CA SER A 24 24.39 42.14 20.33
C SER A 24 24.00 41.11 21.40
N LEU A 25 23.93 41.49 22.68
CA LEU A 25 23.41 40.59 23.73
C LEU A 25 21.95 40.23 23.43
N SER A 26 21.62 38.94 23.56
CA SER A 26 20.22 38.51 23.56
C SER A 26 19.52 38.88 24.87
N GLN A 27 18.19 38.85 24.86
CA GLN A 27 17.38 39.13 26.04
C GLN A 27 17.66 38.16 27.21
N GLU A 28 17.89 36.87 26.89
CA GLU A 28 18.25 35.84 27.88
C GLU A 28 19.64 36.09 28.48
N GLU A 29 20.60 36.50 27.65
CA GLU A 29 21.96 36.84 28.08
C GLU A 29 21.96 38.11 28.96
N PHE A 30 21.15 39.11 28.62
CA PHE A 30 21.00 40.32 29.43
C PHE A 30 20.33 40.00 30.78
N ASN A 31 19.36 39.08 30.82
CA ASN A 31 18.75 38.63 32.06
C ASN A 31 19.76 37.90 32.98
N ALA A 32 20.67 37.11 32.40
CA ALA A 32 21.77 36.51 33.16
C ALA A 32 22.70 37.58 33.77
N VAL A 33 22.97 38.68 33.05
CA VAL A 33 23.73 39.83 33.58
C VAL A 33 22.98 40.48 34.75
N VAL A 34 21.67 40.72 34.65
CA VAL A 34 20.88 41.32 35.73
C VAL A 34 20.84 40.42 36.97
N ALA A 35 20.66 39.10 36.78
CA ALA A 35 20.61 38.12 37.86
C ALA A 35 21.95 37.99 38.59
N GLU A 36 23.07 37.89 37.86
CA GLU A 36 24.38 37.83 38.50
C GLU A 36 24.81 39.18 39.10
N TYR A 37 24.38 40.31 38.53
CA TYR A 37 24.59 41.62 39.16
C TYR A 37 23.94 41.67 40.54
N GLN A 38 22.68 41.25 40.64
CA GLN A 38 21.96 41.22 41.92
C GLN A 38 22.58 40.24 42.92
N LYS A 39 23.02 39.07 42.45
CA LYS A 39 23.65 38.05 43.30
C LYS A 39 25.03 38.49 43.80
N LYS A 40 25.83 39.13 42.94
CA LYS A 40 27.22 39.55 43.24
C LYS A 40 27.30 40.81 44.11
N TYR A 41 26.40 41.77 43.91
CA TYR A 41 26.45 43.06 44.61
C TYR A 41 25.36 43.27 45.65
N GLN A 42 24.40 42.34 45.77
CA GLN A 42 23.25 42.42 46.68
C GLN A 42 22.41 43.71 46.51
N SER A 43 22.59 44.44 45.41
CA SER A 43 21.80 45.58 44.97
C SER A 43 21.16 45.27 43.62
N THR A 44 20.01 45.85 43.31
CA THR A 44 19.41 45.65 41.99
C THR A 44 20.01 46.63 41.00
N LEU A 45 20.19 46.20 39.76
CA LEU A 45 20.68 47.08 38.68
C LEU A 45 19.80 48.33 38.55
N VAL A 46 18.50 48.19 38.81
CA VAL A 46 17.50 49.27 38.84
C VAL A 46 17.81 50.31 39.93
N ASP A 47 18.10 49.88 41.15
CA ASP A 47 18.36 50.79 42.27
C ASP A 47 19.70 51.52 42.10
N ASP A 48 20.72 50.82 41.59
CA ASP A 48 22.02 51.43 41.31
C ASP A 48 21.95 52.37 40.09
N LEU A 49 21.15 52.08 39.05
CA LEU A 49 20.87 52.99 37.93
C LEU A 49 20.17 54.29 38.39
N ALA A 50 19.17 54.17 39.26
CA ALA A 50 18.47 55.33 39.82
C ALA A 50 19.39 56.16 40.74
N SER A 51 20.24 55.50 41.53
CA SER A 51 21.21 56.15 42.42
C SER A 51 22.32 56.85 41.65
N GLU A 52 22.83 56.26 40.57
CA GLU A 52 23.86 56.86 39.71
C GLU A 52 23.30 58.07 38.93
N GLN A 53 22.02 58.06 38.56
CA GLN A 53 21.36 59.25 37.98
C GLN A 53 21.27 60.42 38.98
N ALA A 54 21.00 60.14 40.25
CA ALA A 54 20.92 61.15 41.30
C ALA A 54 22.29 61.70 41.74
N ALA A 55 23.38 60.96 41.51
CA ALA A 55 24.73 61.29 41.98
C ALA A 55 25.58 62.14 40.99
N LYS A 56 25.05 62.49 39.81
CA LYS A 56 25.80 63.21 38.76
C LYS A 56 26.09 64.66 39.15
N GLN A 57 27.35 65.08 39.06
CA GLN A 57 27.75 66.46 39.33
C GLN A 57 28.49 67.16 38.15
N THR A 58 28.93 66.42 37.13
CA THR A 58 29.68 66.97 35.97
C THR A 58 29.12 66.51 34.62
N ALA A 59 29.29 67.35 33.59
CA ALA A 59 28.76 67.12 32.23
C ALA A 59 29.28 65.82 31.57
N GLN A 60 30.55 65.45 31.81
CA GLN A 60 31.12 64.19 31.30
C GLN A 60 30.44 62.94 31.88
N GLN A 61 30.07 62.96 33.17
CA GLN A 61 29.37 61.83 33.80
C GLN A 61 27.93 61.70 33.30
N ALA A 62 27.30 62.80 32.88
CA ALA A 62 25.98 62.77 32.27
C ALA A 62 26.00 62.14 30.88
N GLU A 63 27.03 62.44 30.07
CA GLU A 63 27.20 61.93 28.71
C GLU A 63 27.57 60.44 28.69
N GLU A 64 28.47 59.99 29.58
CA GLU A 64 28.80 58.56 29.73
C GLU A 64 27.59 57.73 30.19
N PHE A 65 26.79 58.26 31.12
CA PHE A 65 25.58 57.59 31.56
C PHE A 65 24.52 57.53 30.45
N GLN A 66 24.39 58.59 29.64
CA GLN A 66 23.46 58.59 28.51
C GLN A 66 23.87 57.55 27.45
N ASN A 67 25.16 57.40 27.20
CA ASN A 67 25.67 56.33 26.33
C ASN A 67 25.38 54.94 26.90
N MET A 68 25.48 54.75 28.22
CA MET A 68 25.11 53.49 28.88
C MET A 68 23.62 53.19 28.73
N LEU A 69 22.75 54.18 28.91
CA LEU A 69 21.30 54.02 28.71
C LEU A 69 20.95 53.67 27.26
N ASN A 70 21.58 54.34 26.29
CA ASN A 70 21.37 54.04 24.87
C ASN A 70 21.82 52.62 24.52
N THR A 71 22.91 52.12 25.10
CA THR A 71 23.37 50.73 24.92
C THR A 71 22.38 49.72 25.54
N ILE A 72 21.92 49.97 26.77
CA ILE A 72 20.90 49.12 27.43
C ILE A 72 19.61 49.09 26.59
N GLN A 73 19.16 50.24 26.08
CA GLN A 73 17.98 50.31 25.22
C GLN A 73 18.18 49.53 23.91
N SER A 74 19.35 49.62 23.26
CA SER A 74 19.60 48.85 22.03
C SER A 74 19.55 47.33 22.23
N VAL A 75 20.02 46.84 23.38
CA VAL A 75 19.95 45.42 23.75
C VAL A 75 18.51 45.00 24.02
N LEU A 76 17.71 45.85 24.66
CA LEU A 76 16.28 45.62 24.88
C LEU A 76 15.44 45.69 23.59
N SER A 77 15.92 46.41 22.58
CA SER A 77 15.21 46.63 21.29
C SER A 77 15.59 45.60 20.22
N GLY A 78 16.59 44.74 20.47
CA GLY A 78 17.16 43.78 19.51
C GLY A 78 16.31 42.54 19.24
N THR A 79 14.99 42.58 19.46
CA THR A 79 14.08 41.49 19.11
C THR A 79 12.75 42.12 18.72
N GLU A 80 12.43 42.12 17.42
CA GLU A 80 11.03 42.28 17.00
C GLU A 80 10.24 41.06 17.52
N PRO A 81 9.15 41.24 18.27
CA PRO A 81 8.00 40.38 18.12
C PRO A 81 7.30 40.80 16.83
N THR A 82 7.22 39.90 15.87
CA THR A 82 6.41 40.03 14.66
C THR A 82 4.94 40.25 15.04
N ALA A 83 4.52 41.51 15.07
CA ALA A 83 3.13 41.90 14.97
C ALA A 83 2.96 42.75 13.70
N ALA A 84 2.54 42.06 12.64
CA ALA A 84 1.80 42.53 11.47
C ALA A 84 2.43 43.58 10.55
N ALA A 85 2.68 43.20 9.29
CA ALA A 85 1.94 43.79 8.16
C ALA A 85 2.23 43.08 6.82
N ASP A 86 1.16 42.80 6.08
CA ASP A 86 1.05 43.09 4.65
C ASP A 86 -0.24 43.92 4.57
N ASN A 87 -0.37 45.05 3.87
CA ASN A 87 0.56 46.04 3.33
C ASN A 87 -0.36 47.16 2.82
N LYS A 88 0.00 48.43 3.03
CA LYS A 88 -0.34 49.49 2.08
C LYS A 88 0.88 50.40 1.94
N GLU A 89 1.32 50.48 0.69
CA GLU A 89 2.44 51.25 0.18
C GLU A 89 2.39 52.72 0.59
N GLY A 90 3.57 53.27 0.88
CA GLY A 90 3.81 54.70 1.07
C GLY A 90 5.26 54.98 1.47
N GLU A 91 5.96 55.68 0.58
CA GLU A 91 7.34 56.20 0.61
C GLU A 91 7.97 56.65 1.96
N PRO A 92 9.32 56.74 2.03
CA PRO A 92 10.11 56.61 3.25
C PRO A 92 10.17 57.91 4.07
N GLN A 93 9.93 57.80 5.39
CA GLN A 93 10.25 58.88 6.33
C GLN A 93 11.42 58.49 7.24
N ILE A 94 12.55 59.14 6.97
CA ILE A 94 13.66 59.31 7.90
C ILE A 94 13.10 60.03 9.15
N GLN A 95 13.19 59.42 10.33
CA GLN A 95 12.95 60.09 11.61
C GLN A 95 14.12 59.86 12.60
N PRO A 96 14.42 60.83 13.47
CA PRO A 96 15.72 60.98 14.15
C PRO A 96 15.87 60.03 15.36
N GLN A 97 17.10 59.61 15.67
CA GLN A 97 17.43 58.88 16.90
C GLN A 97 17.06 59.70 18.15
N THR A 98 15.97 59.34 18.83
CA THR A 98 15.64 59.80 20.18
C THR A 98 16.51 59.06 21.22
N ASN A 99 17.17 59.81 22.10
CA ASN A 99 17.95 59.28 23.23
C ASN A 99 17.04 58.47 24.18
N ALA A 100 17.55 57.36 24.71
CA ALA A 100 16.80 56.49 25.63
C ALA A 100 16.54 57.18 26.98
N THR A 101 15.30 57.09 27.46
CA THR A 101 14.87 57.62 28.76
C THR A 101 15.02 56.57 29.86
N LEU A 102 15.48 56.96 31.05
CA LEU A 102 15.61 56.03 32.20
C LEU A 102 14.27 55.34 32.52
N GLU A 103 13.15 56.07 32.40
CA GLU A 103 11.81 55.57 32.68
C GLU A 103 11.41 54.41 31.77
N SER A 104 11.68 54.48 30.46
CA SER A 104 11.37 53.39 29.50
C SER A 104 12.19 52.12 29.77
N ILE A 105 13.45 52.28 30.17
CA ILE A 105 14.34 51.17 30.52
C ILE A 105 13.89 50.52 31.85
N LEU A 106 13.54 51.34 32.84
CA LEU A 106 13.05 50.86 34.14
C LEU A 106 11.73 50.10 34.02
N GLU A 107 10.83 50.56 33.16
CA GLU A 107 9.54 49.90 32.91
C GLU A 107 9.73 48.55 32.19
N SER A 108 10.64 48.51 31.21
CA SER A 108 11.02 47.26 30.50
C SER A 108 11.64 46.23 31.44
N ILE A 109 12.54 46.65 32.35
CA ILE A 109 13.17 45.76 33.33
C ILE A 109 12.16 45.27 34.38
N LYS A 110 11.20 46.12 34.81
CA LYS A 110 10.14 45.73 35.74
C LYS A 110 9.13 44.76 35.11
N GLY A 111 8.76 44.96 33.85
CA GLY A 111 7.90 44.05 33.08
C GLY A 111 8.47 42.64 32.98
N MET A 112 9.75 42.50 32.62
CA MET A 112 10.42 41.20 32.53
C MET A 112 10.54 40.46 33.88
N ARG A 113 10.72 41.18 34.99
CA ARG A 113 10.72 40.56 36.34
C ARG A 113 9.35 39.98 36.71
N ALA A 114 8.26 40.59 36.24
CA ALA A 114 6.90 40.07 36.43
C ALA A 114 6.68 38.79 35.61
N ASP A 115 7.16 38.75 34.36
CA ASP A 115 7.11 37.56 33.50
C ASP A 115 7.95 36.39 34.07
N PHE A 116 9.11 36.69 34.67
CA PHE A 116 9.94 35.69 35.33
C PHE A 116 9.29 35.13 36.61
N LYS A 117 8.62 35.98 37.40
CA LYS A 117 7.86 35.52 38.56
C LYS A 117 6.68 34.64 38.16
N ALA A 118 6.02 34.98 37.04
CA ALA A 118 4.96 34.17 36.44
C ALA A 118 5.46 32.86 35.80
N MET A 119 6.72 32.79 35.36
CA MET A 119 7.39 31.56 34.91
C MET A 119 7.92 30.71 36.08
N ALA A 120 8.46 31.31 37.13
CA ALA A 120 8.99 30.62 38.30
C ALA A 120 7.90 30.05 39.23
N GLU A 121 6.71 30.65 39.26
CA GLU A 121 5.55 30.17 40.04
C GLU A 121 4.75 29.07 39.33
N LYS A 122 5.08 28.72 38.08
CA LYS A 122 4.54 27.55 37.39
C LYS A 122 5.55 26.41 37.54
N PRO A 123 5.35 25.42 38.43
CA PRO A 123 6.15 24.21 38.36
C PRO A 123 5.90 23.61 36.98
N THR A 124 6.96 23.50 36.18
CA THR A 124 6.97 22.64 35.00
C THR A 124 6.50 21.28 35.48
N PRO A 125 5.37 20.74 34.96
CA PRO A 125 5.14 19.32 35.10
C PRO A 125 6.36 18.64 34.49
N ASP A 126 7.01 17.77 35.25
CA ASP A 126 8.05 16.88 34.77
C ASP A 126 7.39 15.93 33.75
N VAL A 127 7.21 16.43 32.53
CA VAL A 127 6.89 15.60 31.38
C VAL A 127 8.26 15.24 30.80
N PRO A 128 8.65 13.97 30.80
CA PRO A 128 9.87 13.55 30.13
C PRO A 128 9.85 14.11 28.71
N VAL A 129 11.03 14.53 28.20
CA VAL A 129 11.29 14.73 26.75
C VAL A 129 10.45 13.68 26.04
N GLN A 130 9.41 14.12 25.30
CA GLN A 130 8.41 13.21 24.77
C GLN A 130 9.12 12.07 24.06
N THR A 131 9.24 10.95 24.76
CA THR A 131 9.03 9.66 24.16
C THR A 131 7.68 9.85 23.50
N VAL A 132 7.69 9.90 22.17
CA VAL A 132 6.49 9.85 21.34
C VAL A 132 5.78 8.58 21.79
N THR A 133 4.95 8.73 22.81
CA THR A 133 3.95 7.76 23.17
C THR A 133 3.10 7.81 21.93
N ALA A 134 3.21 6.75 21.13
CA ALA A 134 2.35 6.50 19.98
C ALA A 134 0.92 6.57 20.49
N SER A 135 0.38 7.79 20.53
CA SER A 135 -1.03 8.01 20.71
C SER A 135 -1.66 7.33 19.52
N PRO A 136 -2.62 6.41 19.72
CA PRO A 136 -3.33 5.83 18.60
C PRO A 136 -3.86 7.00 17.78
N LEU A 137 -3.41 7.11 16.53
CA LEU A 137 -3.78 8.16 15.58
C LEU A 137 -5.26 8.48 15.75
N SER A 138 -5.58 9.57 16.45
CA SER A 138 -6.93 10.09 16.45
C SER A 138 -7.17 10.58 15.04
N VAL A 139 -8.37 10.33 14.51
CA VAL A 139 -8.76 10.73 13.14
C VAL A 139 -8.61 12.25 12.93
N ASN A 140 -8.46 13.03 14.01
CA ASN A 140 -8.48 14.49 14.01
C ASN A 140 -7.15 15.19 14.39
N GLY A 141 -5.99 14.53 14.34
CA GLY A 141 -4.66 15.19 14.36
C GLY A 141 -4.31 16.09 15.57
N PHE A 142 -3.22 16.86 15.45
CA PHE A 142 -2.78 17.88 16.42
C PHE A 142 -3.69 19.14 16.39
N GLY A 143 -3.53 20.04 17.35
CA GLY A 143 -4.31 21.29 17.44
C GLY A 143 -4.09 22.24 16.25
N ASN A 144 -5.12 23.00 15.89
CA ASN A 144 -5.10 23.92 14.75
C ASN A 144 -4.29 25.20 15.07
N THR A 145 -3.63 25.80 14.06
CA THR A 145 -3.07 27.15 14.14
C THR A 145 -4.01 28.16 13.45
N PRO A 146 -3.86 29.48 13.67
CA PRO A 146 -4.68 30.48 12.99
C PRO A 146 -4.56 30.44 11.45
N GLN A 147 -3.41 30.00 10.94
CA GLN A 147 -3.09 29.96 9.51
C GLN A 147 -3.28 28.57 8.89
N TYR A 148 -3.21 27.48 9.68
CA TYR A 148 -3.23 26.12 9.15
C TYR A 148 -4.02 25.11 10.01
N LEU A 149 -4.80 24.25 9.36
CA LEU A 149 -5.52 23.13 9.95
C LEU A 149 -4.54 22.05 10.43
N PHE A 150 -4.80 21.45 11.59
CA PHE A 150 -3.94 20.48 12.28
C PHE A 150 -2.51 20.99 12.59
N GLY A 151 -2.27 22.30 12.46
CA GLY A 151 -0.96 22.92 12.64
C GLY A 151 0.04 22.59 11.53
N VAL A 152 -0.43 22.20 10.34
CA VAL A 152 0.41 21.76 9.22
C VAL A 152 0.64 22.89 8.23
N GLU A 153 1.86 23.43 8.19
CA GLU A 153 2.23 24.55 7.32
C GLU A 153 2.34 24.12 5.84
N HIS A 154 1.19 23.96 5.19
CA HIS A 154 1.11 23.55 3.79
C HIS A 154 -0.15 24.10 3.12
N PRO A 155 -0.10 24.46 1.81
CA PRO A 155 -1.24 25.01 1.09
C PRO A 155 -2.53 24.18 1.21
N LEU A 156 -2.43 22.84 1.23
CA LEU A 156 -3.59 21.94 1.40
C LEU A 156 -4.37 22.16 2.72
N PHE A 157 -3.66 22.55 3.78
CA PHE A 157 -4.21 22.75 5.12
C PHE A 157 -4.41 24.23 5.44
N SER A 158 -4.34 25.12 4.45
CA SER A 158 -4.50 26.55 4.70
C SER A 158 -5.88 26.84 5.29
N MET A 159 -5.90 27.55 6.42
CA MET A 159 -7.12 28.12 7.01
C MET A 159 -7.69 29.25 6.15
N LYS A 160 -7.15 29.54 4.96
CA LYS A 160 -7.81 30.35 3.92
C LYS A 160 -8.96 29.60 3.28
N ASP A 161 -8.81 28.29 3.12
CA ASP A 161 -9.78 27.44 2.45
C ASP A 161 -10.99 27.15 3.34
N ARG A 162 -12.18 27.19 2.73
CA ARG A 162 -13.46 27.01 3.44
C ARG A 162 -13.51 25.70 4.22
N TRP A 163 -13.16 24.58 3.57
CA TRP A 163 -13.24 23.24 4.16
C TRP A 163 -12.29 23.07 5.36
N ASN A 164 -11.15 23.77 5.36
CA ASN A 164 -10.20 23.74 6.47
C ASN A 164 -10.72 24.54 7.67
N LYS A 165 -11.33 25.70 7.44
CA LYS A 165 -11.98 26.49 8.52
C LYS A 165 -13.11 25.71 9.18
N ILE A 166 -13.91 24.99 8.39
CA ILE A 166 -15.02 24.16 8.88
C ILE A 166 -14.48 22.96 9.66
N ALA A 167 -13.44 22.29 9.17
CA ALA A 167 -12.80 21.19 9.89
C ALA A 167 -12.17 21.65 11.23
N ALA A 168 -11.66 22.88 11.30
CA ALA A 168 -11.06 23.44 12.50
C ALA A 168 -12.09 23.89 13.55
N ASN A 169 -13.15 24.57 13.11
CA ASN A 169 -14.26 24.97 13.94
C ASN A 169 -15.58 24.75 13.20
N PRO A 170 -16.27 23.65 13.48
CA PRO A 170 -17.45 23.31 12.72
C PRO A 170 -18.66 24.23 12.93
N ARG A 171 -18.67 25.02 14.01
CA ARG A 171 -19.69 26.07 14.23
C ARG A 171 -19.50 27.26 13.31
N ALA A 172 -18.31 27.41 12.71
CA ALA A 172 -18.02 28.50 11.77
C ALA A 172 -18.81 28.36 10.46
N ALA A 173 -19.26 27.16 10.10
CA ALA A 173 -20.08 26.93 8.91
C ALA A 173 -21.36 27.79 8.88
N ALA A 174 -21.98 28.04 10.04
CA ALA A 174 -23.19 28.86 10.14
C ALA A 174 -22.94 30.36 9.97
N ALA A 175 -21.69 30.81 10.09
CA ALA A 175 -21.28 32.22 9.98
C ALA A 175 -20.60 32.52 8.62
N MET A 176 -20.42 31.52 7.77
CA MET A 176 -19.82 31.67 6.44
C MET A 176 -20.91 31.90 5.38
N PRO A 177 -20.55 32.54 4.24
CA PRO A 177 -21.43 32.61 3.07
C PRO A 177 -21.88 31.21 2.63
N GLU A 178 -22.97 31.10 1.85
CA GLU A 178 -23.32 29.82 1.22
C GLU A 178 -22.16 29.28 0.37
N VAL A 179 -22.06 27.96 0.25
CA VAL A 179 -21.04 27.30 -0.58
C VAL A 179 -21.18 27.77 -2.03
N ASP A 180 -20.10 28.30 -2.61
CA ASP A 180 -19.99 28.48 -4.05
C ASP A 180 -19.40 27.21 -4.67
N GLU A 181 -20.25 26.33 -5.19
CA GLU A 181 -19.82 25.07 -5.80
C GLU A 181 -18.87 25.29 -6.99
N GLN A 182 -19.00 26.39 -7.73
CA GLN A 182 -18.18 26.66 -8.92
C GLN A 182 -16.75 27.09 -8.55
N VAL A 183 -16.58 27.74 -7.41
CA VAL A 183 -15.29 28.26 -6.95
C VAL A 183 -14.69 27.38 -5.85
N ASP A 184 -15.42 27.19 -4.75
CA ASP A 184 -14.96 26.42 -3.58
C ASP A 184 -14.95 24.92 -3.87
N GLY A 185 -15.95 24.40 -4.59
CA GLY A 185 -16.02 23.00 -5.00
C GLY A 185 -14.85 22.63 -5.94
N ALA A 186 -14.68 23.37 -7.04
CA ALA A 186 -13.59 23.13 -7.98
C ALA A 186 -12.19 23.18 -7.33
N ALA A 187 -11.96 24.13 -6.41
CA ALA A 187 -10.71 24.22 -5.64
C ALA A 187 -10.50 23.01 -4.73
N PHE A 188 -11.55 22.56 -4.03
CA PHE A 188 -11.51 21.40 -3.15
C PHE A 188 -11.25 20.09 -3.90
N TYR A 189 -11.90 19.84 -5.04
CA TYR A 189 -11.65 18.62 -5.83
C TYR A 189 -10.23 18.59 -6.39
N LYS A 190 -9.69 19.76 -6.80
CA LYS A 190 -8.30 19.89 -7.21
C LYS A 190 -7.36 19.54 -6.06
N ALA A 191 -7.65 20.01 -4.84
CA ALA A 191 -6.90 19.69 -3.64
C ALA A 191 -6.95 18.17 -3.30
N ALA A 192 -8.12 17.55 -3.36
CA ALA A 192 -8.29 16.11 -3.13
C ALA A 192 -7.55 15.25 -4.19
N CYS A 193 -7.64 15.62 -5.47
CA CYS A 193 -6.87 14.95 -6.54
C CYS A 193 -5.36 15.12 -6.33
N ASN A 194 -4.90 16.30 -5.90
CA ASN A 194 -3.49 16.53 -5.61
C ASN A 194 -3.01 15.70 -4.42
N TYR A 195 -3.87 15.49 -3.42
CA TYR A 195 -3.58 14.59 -2.30
C TYR A 195 -3.49 13.11 -2.73
N ALA A 196 -4.39 12.64 -3.60
CA ALA A 196 -4.29 11.28 -4.15
C ALA A 196 -3.02 11.08 -5.01
N LYS A 197 -2.59 12.11 -5.76
CA LYS A 197 -1.31 12.10 -6.48
C LYS A 197 -0.12 12.06 -5.52
N SER A 198 -0.13 12.87 -4.46
CA SER A 198 0.95 12.85 -3.48
C SER A 198 0.99 11.55 -2.69
N LEU A 199 -0.16 10.90 -2.44
CA LEU A 199 -0.23 9.54 -1.87
C LEU A 199 0.45 8.50 -2.78
N LYS A 200 0.19 8.54 -4.10
CA LYS A 200 0.90 7.68 -5.08
C LYS A 200 2.41 7.94 -5.05
N ASN A 201 2.83 9.21 -5.06
CA ASN A 201 4.25 9.56 -5.05
C ASN A 201 4.95 9.09 -3.76
N ARG A 202 4.29 9.25 -2.61
CA ARG A 202 4.80 8.74 -1.33
C ARG A 202 4.90 7.21 -1.34
N TYR A 203 3.91 6.52 -1.88
CA TYR A 203 3.96 5.06 -2.04
C TYR A 203 5.15 4.62 -2.91
N GLN A 204 5.40 5.29 -4.04
CA GLN A 204 6.54 5.00 -4.92
C GLN A 204 7.87 5.25 -4.22
N TYR A 205 7.99 6.34 -3.47
CA TYR A 205 9.16 6.64 -2.67
C TYR A 205 9.44 5.53 -1.65
N LEU A 206 8.42 5.11 -0.89
CA LEU A 206 8.56 4.01 0.08
C LEU A 206 8.97 2.70 -0.60
N GLN A 207 8.45 2.42 -1.81
CA GLN A 207 8.83 1.25 -2.59
C GLN A 207 10.31 1.28 -3.02
N GLN A 208 10.78 2.42 -3.55
CA GLN A 208 12.17 2.59 -4.00
C GLN A 208 13.17 2.45 -2.86
N ASN A 209 12.79 2.91 -1.67
CA ASN A 209 13.63 2.88 -0.48
C ASN A 209 13.44 1.60 0.38
N LYS A 210 12.64 0.63 -0.08
CA LYS A 210 12.34 -0.62 0.65
C LYS A 210 11.72 -0.41 2.04
N MET A 211 10.87 0.61 2.18
CA MET A 211 10.22 1.04 3.44
C MET A 211 8.72 0.70 3.50
N LEU A 212 8.25 -0.25 2.67
CA LEU A 212 6.84 -0.67 2.63
C LEU A 212 6.51 -1.73 3.68
N GLU A 213 6.79 -1.44 4.95
CA GLU A 213 6.43 -2.32 6.06
C GLU A 213 5.31 -1.67 6.87
N ALA A 214 4.16 -2.33 6.96
CA ALA A 214 2.93 -1.73 7.45
C ALA A 214 3.01 -1.34 8.93
N SER A 215 3.69 -2.13 9.77
CA SER A 215 3.83 -1.84 11.20
C SER A 215 4.79 -0.68 11.47
N ALA A 216 5.90 -0.59 10.74
CA ALA A 216 6.84 0.52 10.76
C ALA A 216 6.21 1.82 10.24
N LEU A 217 5.40 1.75 9.19
CA LEU A 217 4.66 2.91 8.68
C LEU A 217 3.59 3.38 9.67
N ALA A 218 2.82 2.45 10.25
CA ALA A 218 1.78 2.79 11.23
C ALA A 218 2.36 3.40 12.52
N THR A 219 3.59 3.03 12.89
CA THR A 219 4.31 3.58 14.06
C THR A 219 5.11 4.85 13.73
N GLY A 220 5.06 5.33 12.48
CA GLY A 220 5.78 6.54 12.06
C GLY A 220 7.30 6.37 12.01
N LYS A 221 7.82 5.14 11.91
CA LYS A 221 9.26 4.84 11.95
C LYS A 221 10.07 5.57 10.86
N TYR A 222 9.46 5.83 9.71
CA TYR A 222 10.10 6.50 8.56
C TYR A 222 9.78 7.99 8.46
N ALA A 223 9.13 8.57 9.48
CA ALA A 223 8.68 9.95 9.47
C ALA A 223 9.82 10.99 9.47
N THR A 224 11.04 10.58 9.78
CA THR A 224 12.24 11.44 9.84
C THR A 224 13.16 11.30 8.63
N ASN A 225 12.82 10.46 7.64
CA ASN A 225 13.58 10.37 6.41
C ASN A 225 12.97 11.28 5.33
N TYR A 226 13.64 12.39 5.08
CA TYR A 226 13.23 13.45 4.14
C TYR A 226 13.97 13.38 2.80
N GLU A 227 14.88 12.42 2.59
CA GLU A 227 15.62 12.33 1.32
C GLU A 227 14.64 12.20 0.16
N GLY A 228 14.56 13.19 -0.73
CA GLY A 228 13.64 13.20 -1.88
C GLY A 228 12.25 13.82 -1.63
N VAL A 229 11.97 14.34 -0.43
CA VAL A 229 10.71 15.03 -0.08
C VAL A 229 10.75 16.52 -0.42
N ASP A 230 11.94 17.13 -0.51
CA ASP A 230 12.13 18.55 -0.80
C ASP A 230 11.51 18.99 -2.14
N ASN A 231 11.42 18.09 -3.12
CA ASN A 231 10.83 18.36 -4.44
C ASN A 231 9.31 18.13 -4.52
N ALA A 232 8.69 17.57 -3.47
CA ALA A 232 7.28 17.21 -3.48
C ALA A 232 6.35 18.31 -2.93
N GLY A 233 6.91 19.38 -2.36
CA GLY A 233 6.17 20.54 -1.87
C GLY A 233 5.16 20.22 -0.76
N VAL A 234 5.27 19.06 -0.10
CA VAL A 234 4.40 18.61 0.99
C VAL A 234 5.03 18.96 2.32
N GLY A 235 4.34 19.81 3.10
CA GLY A 235 4.83 20.38 4.35
C GLY A 235 5.31 19.34 5.37
N ASP A 236 6.31 19.78 6.12
CA ASP A 236 7.26 18.99 6.88
C ASP A 236 6.57 17.99 7.86
N GLN A 237 6.91 16.71 7.73
CA GLN A 237 6.61 15.59 8.62
C GLN A 237 5.14 15.10 8.76
N PHE A 238 4.16 15.97 8.97
CA PHE A 238 2.81 15.50 9.38
C PHE A 238 1.95 14.97 8.22
N ILE A 239 2.08 15.56 7.03
CA ILE A 239 1.40 15.05 5.81
C ILE A 239 1.89 13.65 5.48
N VAL A 240 3.21 13.49 5.57
CA VAL A 240 3.90 12.22 5.36
C VAL A 240 3.39 11.17 6.34
N LEU A 241 3.27 11.49 7.63
CA LEU A 241 2.69 10.59 8.64
C LEU A 241 1.25 10.16 8.32
N ARG A 242 0.39 11.09 7.86
CA ARG A 242 -1.00 10.76 7.47
C ARG A 242 -1.05 9.86 6.24
N GLN A 243 -0.23 10.16 5.23
CA GLN A 243 -0.12 9.33 4.03
C GLN A 243 0.41 7.94 4.37
N ASP A 244 1.46 7.86 5.19
CA ASP A 244 2.04 6.60 5.66
C ASP A 244 1.03 5.78 6.47
N ALA A 245 0.19 6.42 7.29
CA ALA A 245 -0.89 5.75 8.03
C ALA A 245 -2.01 5.22 7.11
N LEU A 246 -2.43 5.98 6.09
CA LEU A 246 -3.39 5.51 5.09
C LEU A 246 -2.81 4.36 4.26
N ILE A 247 -1.57 4.50 3.79
CA ILE A 247 -0.84 3.44 3.09
C ILE A 247 -0.72 2.21 3.99
N ALA A 248 -0.34 2.37 5.26
CA ALA A 248 -0.23 1.26 6.20
C ALA A 248 -1.55 0.49 6.36
N ARG A 249 -2.70 1.18 6.46
CA ARG A 249 -4.02 0.52 6.53
C ARG A 249 -4.38 -0.24 5.26
N VAL A 250 -3.98 0.27 4.08
CA VAL A 250 -4.17 -0.45 2.81
C VAL A 250 -3.18 -1.63 2.71
N LEU A 251 -1.93 -1.44 3.13
CA LEU A 251 -0.88 -2.47 3.17
C LEU A 251 -1.23 -3.60 4.15
N GLN A 252 -1.91 -3.33 5.26
CA GLN A 252 -2.36 -4.37 6.20
C GLN A 252 -3.30 -5.39 5.55
N LEU A 253 -4.00 -5.00 4.48
CA LEU A 253 -4.85 -5.89 3.70
C LEU A 253 -4.07 -6.63 2.60
N ARG A 254 -2.73 -6.49 2.52
CA ARG A 254 -1.91 -7.22 1.53
C ARG A 254 -1.68 -8.65 1.96
N ASP A 255 -2.53 -9.51 1.44
CA ASP A 255 -2.45 -10.93 1.71
C ASP A 255 -1.65 -11.70 0.66
N LEU A 256 -1.68 -11.33 -0.64
CA LEU A 256 -1.02 -12.15 -1.67
C LEU A 256 0.38 -11.68 -2.04
N THR A 257 0.64 -10.37 -1.98
CA THR A 257 1.95 -9.80 -2.35
C THR A 257 3.05 -10.12 -1.34
N GLN A 258 2.69 -10.69 -0.18
CA GLN A 258 3.66 -11.24 0.78
C GLN A 258 4.19 -12.62 0.34
N PHE A 259 3.44 -13.34 -0.51
CA PHE A 259 3.81 -14.68 -0.99
C PHE A 259 4.40 -14.64 -2.41
N PHE A 260 3.94 -13.70 -3.23
CA PHE A 260 4.42 -13.50 -4.60
C PHE A 260 4.92 -12.06 -4.78
N PRO A 261 6.15 -11.84 -5.26
CA PRO A 261 6.66 -10.49 -5.47
C PRO A 261 5.92 -9.78 -6.59
N VAL A 262 5.92 -8.44 -6.54
CA VAL A 262 5.35 -7.56 -7.57
C VAL A 262 6.50 -6.98 -8.40
N ALA A 263 6.49 -7.21 -9.70
CA ALA A 263 7.43 -6.65 -10.66
C ALA A 263 6.78 -5.48 -11.41
N TYR A 264 7.53 -4.38 -11.58
CA TYR A 264 7.06 -3.13 -12.16
C TYR A 264 7.67 -2.87 -13.55
N GLY A 265 7.07 -1.97 -14.33
CA GLY A 265 7.58 -1.54 -15.65
C GLY A 265 6.94 -2.25 -16.85
N TYR A 266 5.86 -3.01 -16.65
CA TYR A 266 5.19 -3.75 -17.72
C TYR A 266 3.98 -2.98 -18.25
N GLN A 267 4.05 -2.49 -19.50
CA GLN A 267 2.97 -1.74 -20.11
C GLN A 267 1.84 -2.65 -20.60
N ASP A 268 2.11 -3.53 -21.57
CA ASP A 268 1.09 -4.46 -22.07
C ASP A 268 1.54 -5.92 -21.94
N ARG A 269 2.82 -6.20 -22.22
CA ARG A 269 3.39 -7.55 -22.19
C ARG A 269 4.84 -7.52 -21.70
N GLY A 270 5.25 -8.57 -21.01
CA GLY A 270 6.63 -8.83 -20.62
C GLY A 270 7.10 -10.16 -21.21
N LEU A 271 8.22 -10.17 -21.93
CA LEU A 271 8.87 -11.40 -22.39
C LEU A 271 9.93 -11.81 -21.37
N VAL A 272 9.82 -13.03 -20.85
CA VAL A 272 10.85 -13.68 -20.06
C VAL A 272 11.51 -14.74 -20.94
N PHE A 273 12.82 -14.61 -21.16
CA PHE A 273 13.59 -15.58 -21.94
C PHE A 273 14.17 -16.64 -21.01
N ASN A 274 13.91 -17.89 -21.36
CA ASN A 274 14.35 -19.07 -20.66
C ASN A 274 15.28 -19.85 -21.58
N ALA A 275 16.51 -20.11 -21.14
CA ALA A 275 17.48 -20.90 -21.88
C ALA A 275 17.57 -22.28 -21.26
N PHE A 276 17.36 -23.31 -22.07
CA PHE A 276 17.55 -24.71 -21.72
C PHE A 276 18.82 -25.20 -22.41
N PHE A 277 19.70 -25.84 -21.63
CA PHE A 277 20.93 -26.45 -22.13
C PHE A 277 20.79 -27.96 -22.00
N ASP A 278 21.09 -28.66 -23.09
CA ASP A 278 21.33 -30.10 -23.04
C ASP A 278 22.69 -30.38 -22.39
N GLU A 279 23.04 -31.64 -22.20
CA GLU A 279 24.33 -32.04 -21.64
C GLU A 279 25.51 -31.44 -22.45
N VAL A 280 26.27 -30.53 -21.83
CA VAL A 280 27.35 -29.76 -22.49
C VAL A 280 28.73 -30.42 -22.37
N SER A 281 28.94 -31.28 -21.37
CA SER A 281 30.24 -31.92 -21.11
C SER A 281 30.38 -33.25 -21.85
N GLN A 282 31.57 -33.51 -22.40
CA GLN A 282 31.95 -34.80 -22.99
C GLN A 282 33.39 -35.19 -22.64
N ALA A 283 33.71 -36.48 -22.74
CA ALA A 283 35.08 -36.97 -22.64
C ALA A 283 35.98 -36.31 -23.70
N TYR A 284 37.24 -36.08 -23.36
CA TYR A 284 38.19 -35.41 -24.26
C TYR A 284 38.34 -36.20 -25.57
N GLN A 285 38.07 -35.55 -26.69
CA GLN A 285 38.27 -36.08 -28.04
C GLN A 285 38.88 -34.99 -28.94
N PRO A 286 39.96 -35.28 -29.69
CA PRO A 286 40.52 -34.33 -30.64
C PRO A 286 39.59 -34.14 -31.85
N GLY A 287 39.32 -32.88 -32.23
CA GLY A 287 38.51 -32.50 -33.39
C GLY A 287 37.40 -31.49 -33.07
N GLU A 288 36.65 -31.05 -34.08
CA GLU A 288 35.47 -30.18 -33.95
C GLU A 288 34.20 -30.98 -33.58
N VAL A 289 34.29 -31.81 -32.53
CA VAL A 289 33.14 -32.57 -32.03
C VAL A 289 32.50 -31.74 -30.92
N PHE A 290 31.38 -31.09 -31.21
CA PHE A 290 30.63 -30.31 -30.23
C PHE A 290 29.51 -31.16 -29.62
N LYS A 291 29.38 -31.12 -28.29
CA LYS A 291 28.23 -31.65 -27.55
C LYS A 291 27.51 -30.49 -26.87
N GLY A 292 26.18 -30.60 -26.79
CA GLY A 292 25.31 -29.59 -26.20
C GLY A 292 24.46 -28.88 -27.25
N GLY A 293 23.16 -28.84 -27.02
CA GLY A 293 22.20 -27.97 -27.68
C GLY A 293 21.74 -26.88 -26.71
N MET A 294 21.49 -25.68 -27.21
CA MET A 294 20.83 -24.61 -26.45
C MET A 294 19.50 -24.29 -27.12
N LYS A 295 18.42 -24.36 -26.34
CA LYS A 295 17.08 -23.96 -26.79
C LYS A 295 16.61 -22.78 -25.95
N ILE A 296 16.34 -21.65 -26.61
CA ILE A 296 15.75 -20.48 -25.98
C ILE A 296 14.24 -20.52 -26.21
N GLU A 297 13.47 -20.47 -25.14
CA GLU A 297 12.03 -20.33 -25.17
C GLU A 297 11.60 -19.07 -24.43
N ASN A 298 10.53 -18.45 -24.90
CA ASN A 298 10.00 -17.23 -24.30
C ASN A 298 8.66 -17.49 -23.63
N HIS A 299 8.54 -17.02 -22.40
CA HIS A 299 7.28 -16.92 -21.67
C HIS A 299 6.76 -15.49 -21.71
N MET A 300 5.46 -15.33 -21.92
CA MET A 300 4.85 -14.01 -22.03
C MET A 300 3.90 -13.74 -20.86
N GLY A 301 4.32 -12.83 -19.99
CA GLY A 301 3.48 -12.17 -19.02
C GLY A 301 2.66 -11.07 -19.69
N TYR A 302 1.46 -10.81 -19.19
CA TYR A 302 0.53 -9.83 -19.74
C TYR A 302 -0.12 -9.06 -18.60
N VAL A 303 -0.48 -7.83 -18.91
CA VAL A 303 -1.00 -6.87 -17.95
C VAL A 303 -2.26 -6.27 -18.54
N ASP A 304 -3.35 -6.33 -17.78
CA ASP A 304 -4.67 -5.86 -18.19
C ASP A 304 -5.01 -4.56 -17.47
N ASP A 305 -5.81 -3.71 -18.13
CA ASP A 305 -6.27 -2.46 -17.53
C ASP A 305 -7.38 -2.76 -16.51
N ALA A 306 -7.09 -2.51 -15.24
CA ALA A 306 -8.03 -2.55 -14.14
C ALA A 306 -8.50 -1.13 -13.79
N MET A 307 -9.77 -1.01 -13.37
CA MET A 307 -10.32 0.26 -12.96
C MET A 307 -11.28 0.12 -11.78
N ILE A 308 -11.33 1.16 -10.97
CA ILE A 308 -12.44 1.41 -10.04
C ILE A 308 -13.15 2.67 -10.50
N LYS A 309 -14.48 2.62 -10.51
CA LYS A 309 -15.35 3.78 -10.72
C LYS A 309 -16.42 3.73 -9.65
N MET A 310 -16.60 4.82 -8.94
CA MET A 310 -17.66 4.95 -7.96
C MET A 310 -18.36 6.28 -8.13
N GLU A 311 -19.63 6.24 -7.81
CA GLU A 311 -20.45 7.41 -7.59
C GLU A 311 -20.71 7.46 -6.09
N TRP A 312 -20.13 8.47 -5.43
CA TRP A 312 -20.33 8.69 -4.01
C TRP A 312 -21.71 9.30 -3.72
N GLY A 313 -22.46 9.67 -4.77
CA GLY A 313 -23.80 10.25 -4.64
C GLY A 313 -23.78 11.64 -4.01
N PRO A 314 -24.94 12.16 -3.58
CA PRO A 314 -25.03 13.46 -2.93
C PRO A 314 -24.31 13.48 -1.59
N MET A 315 -23.24 14.26 -1.52
CA MET A 315 -22.43 14.40 -0.29
C MET A 315 -23.29 14.83 0.91
N LYS A 316 -24.32 15.66 0.67
CA LYS A 316 -25.31 16.11 1.66
C LYS A 316 -26.24 14.99 2.16
N GLU A 317 -26.56 14.00 1.33
CA GLU A 317 -27.35 12.85 1.76
C GLU A 317 -26.52 11.83 2.55
N LEU A 318 -25.26 11.62 2.14
CA LEU A 318 -24.32 10.78 2.87
C LEU A 318 -24.05 11.34 4.27
N GLU A 319 -23.89 12.66 4.40
CA GLU A 319 -23.80 13.34 5.69
C GLU A 319 -25.00 13.00 6.59
N ARG A 320 -26.21 13.12 6.03
CA ARG A 320 -27.47 12.86 6.76
C ARG A 320 -27.63 11.39 7.17
N LYS A 321 -27.14 10.43 6.36
CA LYS A 321 -27.32 8.98 6.59
C LYS A 321 -26.19 8.34 7.40
N TYR A 322 -24.93 8.77 7.26
CA TYR A 322 -23.77 8.12 7.87
C TYR A 322 -23.30 8.78 9.18
N ILE A 323 -23.58 10.07 9.37
CA ILE A 323 -23.01 10.87 10.46
C ILE A 323 -24.11 11.45 11.38
N GLY A 324 -25.35 10.98 11.31
CA GLY A 324 -26.40 11.42 12.24
C GLY A 324 -26.09 11.19 13.73
N TYR A 325 -25.14 10.30 14.05
CA TYR A 325 -24.79 9.92 15.43
C TYR A 325 -23.46 10.52 15.94
N LEU A 326 -22.60 11.07 15.06
CA LEU A 326 -21.26 11.57 15.40
C LEU A 326 -20.99 13.01 14.90
N ASN A 327 -21.93 13.62 14.16
CA ASN A 327 -21.71 14.95 13.59
C ASN A 327 -21.94 16.02 14.68
N LYS A 328 -20.86 16.67 15.12
CA LYS A 328 -20.92 18.00 15.74
C LYS A 328 -20.62 19.10 14.72
N GLU A 329 -20.55 18.77 13.41
CA GLU A 329 -19.88 19.57 12.40
C GLU A 329 -20.72 20.34 11.38
N GLY A 330 -21.92 20.79 11.74
CA GLY A 330 -22.77 21.61 10.84
C GLY A 330 -23.20 20.86 9.58
N SER A 331 -23.87 21.54 8.63
CA SER A 331 -24.53 20.95 7.44
C SER A 331 -23.85 21.26 6.10
N ASP A 332 -22.53 21.47 6.09
CA ASP A 332 -21.76 21.80 4.88
C ASP A 332 -21.35 20.52 4.11
N PRO A 333 -21.60 20.43 2.79
CA PRO A 333 -21.28 19.24 1.99
C PRO A 333 -19.78 19.01 1.73
N ILE A 334 -18.91 20.02 1.90
CA ILE A 334 -17.48 19.96 1.54
C ILE A 334 -16.62 19.75 2.80
N LYS A 335 -16.25 18.48 3.10
CA LYS A 335 -15.48 18.12 4.31
C LYS A 335 -14.29 17.18 4.00
N TRP A 336 -13.11 17.55 4.49
CA TRP A 336 -11.86 16.78 4.28
C TRP A 336 -11.92 15.38 4.92
N THR A 337 -12.40 15.29 6.16
CA THR A 337 -12.54 14.04 6.92
C THR A 337 -13.44 13.04 6.21
N MET A 338 -14.47 13.51 5.52
CA MET A 338 -15.41 12.67 4.79
C MET A 338 -14.77 12.07 3.52
N ILE A 339 -13.98 12.84 2.78
CA ILE A 339 -13.27 12.33 1.59
C ILE A 339 -12.15 11.37 2.01
N GLU A 340 -11.35 11.68 3.03
CA GLU A 340 -10.32 10.76 3.53
C GLU A 340 -10.96 9.42 3.95
N TYR A 341 -12.12 9.48 4.62
CA TYR A 341 -12.86 8.29 5.02
C TYR A 341 -13.35 7.47 3.81
N GLN A 342 -13.99 8.12 2.82
CA GLN A 342 -14.49 7.43 1.63
C GLN A 342 -13.35 6.89 0.76
N LEU A 343 -12.27 7.65 0.60
CA LEU A 343 -11.06 7.24 -0.10
C LEU A 343 -10.43 6.02 0.58
N LEU A 344 -10.31 6.02 1.92
CA LEU A 344 -9.76 4.88 2.65
C LEU A 344 -10.61 3.62 2.45
N ASN A 345 -11.93 3.69 2.65
CA ASN A 345 -12.80 2.52 2.49
C ASN A 345 -12.78 1.98 1.06
N THR A 346 -12.82 2.88 0.09
CA THR A 346 -12.66 2.54 -1.34
C THR A 346 -11.39 1.73 -1.56
N LEU A 347 -10.26 2.24 -1.10
CA LEU A 347 -8.95 1.62 -1.34
C LEU A 347 -8.82 0.30 -0.59
N GLN A 348 -9.41 0.18 0.60
CA GLN A 348 -9.48 -1.08 1.34
C GLN A 348 -10.29 -2.14 0.57
N THR A 349 -11.48 -1.79 0.06
CA THR A 349 -12.28 -2.70 -0.77
C THR A 349 -11.55 -3.07 -2.06
N ALA A 350 -10.99 -2.08 -2.76
CA ALA A 350 -10.22 -2.29 -3.98
C ALA A 350 -9.03 -3.23 -3.75
N GLN A 351 -8.33 -3.09 -2.63
CA GLN A 351 -7.20 -3.97 -2.27
C GLN A 351 -7.65 -5.42 -2.05
N VAL A 352 -8.78 -5.63 -1.37
CA VAL A 352 -9.35 -6.97 -1.16
C VAL A 352 -9.83 -7.59 -2.48
N GLU A 353 -10.48 -6.81 -3.35
CA GLU A 353 -10.88 -7.24 -4.69
C GLU A 353 -9.67 -7.60 -5.55
N GLN A 354 -8.62 -6.77 -5.51
CA GLN A 354 -7.35 -7.03 -6.18
C GLN A 354 -6.72 -8.34 -5.68
N ASN A 355 -6.70 -8.62 -4.37
CA ASN A 355 -6.21 -9.90 -3.86
C ASN A 355 -7.04 -11.08 -4.39
N LYS A 356 -8.38 -10.99 -4.32
CA LYS A 356 -9.25 -12.07 -4.83
C LYS A 356 -9.02 -12.32 -6.32
N ARG A 357 -8.82 -11.27 -7.10
CA ARG A 357 -8.56 -11.30 -8.55
C ARG A 357 -7.16 -11.80 -8.88
N ARG A 358 -6.14 -11.41 -8.14
CA ARG A 358 -4.77 -11.95 -8.27
C ARG A 358 -4.71 -13.47 -8.06
N MET A 359 -5.59 -14.05 -7.25
CA MET A 359 -5.67 -15.51 -7.11
C MET A 359 -6.60 -16.16 -8.15
N ARG A 360 -7.83 -15.67 -8.28
CA ARG A 360 -8.94 -16.34 -9.00
C ARG A 360 -9.53 -15.53 -10.15
N GLY A 361 -8.90 -14.44 -10.56
CA GLY A 361 -9.36 -13.61 -11.65
C GLY A 361 -9.07 -14.25 -13.00
N VAL A 362 -9.93 -14.00 -13.98
CA VAL A 362 -9.74 -14.38 -15.37
C VAL A 362 -10.16 -13.21 -16.22
N TYR A 363 -9.26 -12.67 -17.03
CA TYR A 363 -9.63 -11.53 -17.86
C TYR A 363 -10.75 -11.89 -18.84
N VAL A 364 -11.79 -11.06 -18.87
CA VAL A 364 -12.86 -11.10 -19.88
C VAL A 364 -13.20 -9.68 -20.27
N LYS A 365 -13.16 -9.40 -21.57
CA LYS A 365 -13.51 -8.09 -22.10
C LYS A 365 -14.92 -7.71 -21.65
N PRO A 366 -15.11 -6.54 -21.00
CA PRO A 366 -16.41 -6.14 -20.50
C PRO A 366 -17.39 -5.87 -21.65
N GLU A 367 -18.67 -6.13 -21.38
CA GLU A 367 -19.75 -5.73 -22.27
C GLU A 367 -19.93 -4.21 -22.26
N GLN A 368 -20.21 -3.64 -23.42
CA GLN A 368 -20.39 -2.21 -23.55
C GLN A 368 -21.60 -1.75 -22.72
N GLY A 369 -21.38 -0.79 -21.82
CA GLY A 369 -22.44 -0.21 -20.98
C GLY A 369 -22.84 -1.05 -19.76
N VAL A 370 -22.23 -2.22 -19.53
CA VAL A 370 -22.55 -3.09 -18.39
C VAL A 370 -21.36 -3.16 -17.43
N ALA A 371 -21.63 -3.03 -16.13
CA ALA A 371 -20.61 -3.20 -15.11
C ALA A 371 -20.12 -4.66 -15.09
N GLY A 372 -18.83 -4.86 -15.36
CA GLY A 372 -18.19 -6.17 -15.30
C GLY A 372 -17.92 -6.62 -13.86
N SER A 373 -17.74 -7.93 -13.66
CA SER A 373 -17.27 -8.46 -12.39
C SER A 373 -15.83 -8.00 -12.12
N TYR A 374 -15.52 -7.65 -10.86
CA TYR A 374 -14.15 -7.32 -10.46
C TYR A 374 -13.17 -8.48 -10.71
N LEU A 375 -13.64 -9.75 -10.74
CA LEU A 375 -12.80 -10.90 -11.06
C LEU A 375 -12.34 -10.92 -12.53
N ASN A 376 -13.05 -10.21 -13.41
CA ASN A 376 -12.80 -10.24 -14.84
C ASN A 376 -11.81 -9.18 -15.33
N ALA A 377 -11.29 -8.34 -14.43
CA ALA A 377 -10.41 -7.22 -14.79
C ALA A 377 -8.97 -7.64 -15.09
N GLY A 378 -8.54 -8.83 -14.68
CA GLY A 378 -7.19 -9.35 -14.93
C GLY A 378 -7.08 -10.82 -14.58
N THR A 379 -6.07 -11.50 -15.14
CA THR A 379 -5.87 -12.93 -14.88
C THR A 379 -4.96 -13.19 -13.68
N GLY A 380 -5.43 -14.02 -12.76
CA GLY A 380 -4.73 -14.43 -11.54
C GLY A 380 -3.95 -15.73 -11.65
N VAL A 381 -3.39 -16.18 -10.52
CA VAL A 381 -2.54 -17.37 -10.40
C VAL A 381 -3.21 -18.64 -10.92
N LEU A 382 -4.44 -18.97 -10.49
CA LEU A 382 -5.07 -20.25 -10.83
C LEU A 382 -5.32 -20.42 -12.33
N TYR A 383 -5.85 -19.38 -12.99
CA TYR A 383 -6.07 -19.42 -14.43
C TYR A 383 -4.78 -19.29 -15.23
N THR A 384 -3.74 -18.66 -14.67
CA THR A 384 -2.41 -18.64 -15.27
C THR A 384 -1.77 -20.02 -15.25
N LEU A 385 -1.90 -20.76 -14.14
CA LEU A 385 -1.46 -22.16 -14.03
C LEU A 385 -2.25 -23.06 -14.98
N LEU A 386 -3.59 -22.94 -15.02
CA LEU A 386 -4.41 -23.69 -15.98
C LEU A 386 -4.00 -23.40 -17.42
N ARG A 387 -3.71 -22.14 -17.75
CA ARG A 387 -3.20 -21.76 -19.07
C ARG A 387 -1.88 -22.46 -19.38
N TYR A 388 -0.95 -22.54 -18.42
CA TYR A 388 0.31 -23.28 -18.60
C TYR A 388 0.08 -24.77 -18.84
N VAL A 389 -0.92 -25.38 -18.19
CA VAL A 389 -1.34 -26.76 -18.50
C VAL A 389 -1.86 -26.85 -19.94
N HIS A 390 -2.77 -25.95 -20.33
CA HIS A 390 -3.36 -25.91 -21.67
C HIS A 390 -2.36 -25.58 -22.79
N GLN A 391 -1.22 -24.98 -22.45
CA GLN A 391 -0.12 -24.65 -23.36
C GLN A 391 0.98 -25.72 -23.41
N TYR A 392 0.85 -26.77 -22.58
CA TYR A 392 1.84 -27.82 -22.39
C TYR A 392 3.18 -27.30 -21.86
N ASP A 393 3.12 -26.29 -20.99
CA ASP A 393 4.28 -25.74 -20.26
C ASP A 393 4.52 -26.47 -18.93
N ILE A 394 3.43 -26.95 -18.31
CA ILE A 394 3.47 -27.70 -17.05
C ILE A 394 2.58 -28.93 -17.16
N LYS A 395 3.07 -30.05 -16.64
CA LYS A 395 2.31 -31.29 -16.46
C LYS A 395 1.83 -31.38 -15.01
N PRO A 396 0.50 -31.44 -14.76
CA PRO A 396 -0.02 -31.71 -13.43
C PRO A 396 0.22 -33.15 -13.00
N HIS A 397 0.48 -33.33 -11.71
CA HIS A 397 0.46 -34.62 -11.03
C HIS A 397 -1.00 -35.06 -10.83
N ALA A 398 -1.37 -36.25 -11.29
CA ALA A 398 -2.77 -36.64 -11.49
C ALA A 398 -3.26 -37.82 -10.63
N ASP A 399 -2.44 -38.32 -9.69
CA ASP A 399 -2.82 -39.46 -8.85
C ASP A 399 -4.05 -39.16 -7.99
N GLU A 400 -4.96 -40.12 -7.90
CA GLU A 400 -6.25 -39.97 -7.23
C GLU A 400 -6.11 -39.67 -5.72
N THR A 401 -5.00 -40.07 -5.10
CA THR A 401 -4.75 -39.89 -3.65
C THR A 401 -4.62 -38.43 -3.23
N TYR A 402 -4.09 -37.56 -4.10
CA TYR A 402 -3.84 -36.15 -3.80
C TYR A 402 -4.49 -35.17 -4.78
N ARG A 403 -5.05 -35.67 -5.88
CA ARG A 403 -5.82 -34.86 -6.84
C ARG A 403 -6.97 -34.10 -6.16
N SER A 404 -7.60 -34.75 -5.19
CA SER A 404 -8.54 -34.15 -4.27
C SER A 404 -8.26 -34.68 -2.87
N TYR A 405 -8.76 -34.00 -1.85
CA TYR A 405 -8.63 -34.45 -0.47
C TYR A 405 -9.82 -34.00 0.37
N THR A 406 -10.00 -34.70 1.48
CA THR A 406 -11.00 -34.37 2.50
C THR A 406 -10.30 -33.86 3.75
N GLN A 407 -11.08 -33.43 4.74
CA GLN A 407 -10.53 -33.10 6.06
C GLN A 407 -9.68 -34.24 6.64
N ALA A 408 -10.08 -35.50 6.48
CA ALA A 408 -9.38 -36.64 7.07
C ALA A 408 -8.11 -37.04 6.31
N THR A 409 -8.08 -36.85 4.99
CA THR A 409 -6.99 -37.32 4.12
C THR A 409 -5.98 -36.23 3.75
N PHE A 410 -6.18 -34.99 4.21
CA PHE A 410 -5.38 -33.86 3.76
C PHE A 410 -3.88 -34.01 4.03
N LEU A 411 -3.49 -34.54 5.21
CA LEU A 411 -2.08 -34.69 5.56
C LEU A 411 -1.39 -35.72 4.66
N SER A 412 -1.99 -36.91 4.54
CA SER A 412 -1.46 -37.98 3.69
C SER A 412 -1.41 -37.56 2.23
N ALA A 413 -2.45 -36.89 1.73
CA ALA A 413 -2.47 -36.37 0.35
C ALA A 413 -1.30 -35.42 0.06
N VAL A 414 -0.96 -34.53 0.99
CA VAL A 414 0.19 -33.62 0.84
C VAL A 414 1.51 -34.38 0.85
N GLN A 415 1.66 -35.37 1.74
CA GLN A 415 2.87 -36.20 1.82
C GLN A 415 3.07 -37.02 0.54
N GLU A 416 2.01 -37.65 0.03
CA GLU A 416 2.04 -38.41 -1.22
C GLU A 416 2.34 -37.52 -2.42
N PHE A 417 1.75 -36.31 -2.50
CA PHE A 417 2.08 -35.35 -3.56
C PHE A 417 3.57 -34.98 -3.55
N ILE A 418 4.14 -34.70 -2.37
CA ILE A 418 5.57 -34.38 -2.26
C ILE A 418 6.44 -35.60 -2.60
N ALA A 419 6.05 -36.80 -2.19
CA ALA A 419 6.75 -38.03 -2.52
C ALA A 419 6.76 -38.29 -4.03
N ASP A 420 5.62 -38.10 -4.70
CA ASP A 420 5.49 -38.26 -6.16
C ASP A 420 6.33 -37.21 -6.92
N VAL A 421 6.33 -35.95 -6.47
CA VAL A 421 7.22 -34.92 -7.03
C VAL A 421 8.69 -35.32 -6.84
N ARG A 422 9.09 -35.79 -5.64
CA ARG A 422 10.47 -36.26 -5.36
C ARG A 422 10.88 -37.44 -6.25
N ALA A 423 9.95 -38.33 -6.59
CA ALA A 423 10.20 -39.44 -7.49
C ALA A 423 10.28 -39.03 -8.97
N SER A 424 9.74 -37.85 -9.31
CA SER A 424 9.62 -37.35 -10.68
C SER A 424 10.73 -36.37 -11.09
N ILE A 425 11.46 -35.79 -10.13
CA ILE A 425 12.57 -34.87 -10.41
C ILE A 425 13.84 -35.62 -10.83
N THR A 426 14.71 -34.96 -11.59
CA THR A 426 16.01 -35.50 -12.00
C THR A 426 17.04 -35.46 -10.88
N GLU A 427 18.13 -36.22 -11.02
CA GLU A 427 19.26 -36.25 -10.06
C GLU A 427 19.90 -34.87 -9.83
N ASP A 428 19.78 -33.96 -10.80
CA ASP A 428 20.34 -32.61 -10.75
C ASP A 428 19.43 -31.58 -10.06
N MET A 429 18.18 -31.95 -9.73
CA MET A 429 17.21 -31.04 -9.11
C MET A 429 17.02 -31.35 -7.63
N ASP A 430 17.05 -30.31 -6.80
CA ASP A 430 16.76 -30.42 -5.37
C ASP A 430 15.54 -29.58 -4.98
N LEU A 431 14.74 -30.12 -4.06
CA LEU A 431 13.55 -29.48 -3.51
C LEU A 431 13.83 -28.60 -2.29
N ASP A 432 15.07 -28.52 -1.81
CA ASP A 432 15.42 -27.76 -0.60
C ASP A 432 15.05 -26.26 -0.64
N GLN A 433 15.08 -25.65 -1.83
CA GLN A 433 14.66 -24.25 -2.03
C GLN A 433 13.16 -24.09 -2.35
N HIS A 434 12.44 -25.20 -2.50
CA HIS A 434 11.03 -25.19 -2.84
C HIS A 434 10.15 -25.09 -1.60
N CYS A 435 9.02 -24.41 -1.75
CA CYS A 435 7.98 -24.37 -0.74
C CYS A 435 6.70 -24.95 -1.32
N ILE A 436 5.91 -25.62 -0.48
CA ILE A 436 4.57 -26.05 -0.85
C ILE A 436 3.55 -25.00 -0.45
N TYR A 437 2.68 -24.65 -1.38
CA TYR A 437 1.62 -23.69 -1.24
C TYR A 437 0.29 -24.44 -1.07
N LEU A 438 -0.33 -24.25 0.09
CA LEU A 438 -1.54 -24.97 0.50
C LEU A 438 -2.66 -23.99 0.84
N ASN A 439 -3.91 -24.47 0.78
CA ASN A 439 -5.08 -23.65 1.05
C ASN A 439 -5.19 -23.27 2.54
N LYS A 440 -5.12 -21.96 2.84
CA LYS A 440 -5.24 -21.41 4.21
C LYS A 440 -6.55 -21.81 4.90
N ASN A 441 -7.64 -21.99 4.16
CA ASN A 441 -8.92 -22.41 4.75
C ASN A 441 -8.89 -23.85 5.28
N HIS A 442 -7.95 -24.68 4.81
CA HIS A 442 -7.79 -26.07 5.23
C HIS A 442 -6.73 -26.23 6.34
N GLN A 443 -6.17 -25.13 6.85
CA GLN A 443 -5.15 -25.14 7.90
C GLN A 443 -5.62 -25.83 9.19
N ALA A 444 -6.90 -25.67 9.56
CA ALA A 444 -7.47 -26.37 10.72
C ALA A 444 -7.51 -27.90 10.52
N TRP A 445 -7.70 -28.36 9.28
CA TRP A 445 -7.67 -29.79 8.95
C TRP A 445 -6.26 -30.35 9.10
N TRP A 446 -5.25 -29.60 8.64
CA TRP A 446 -3.85 -29.94 8.81
C TRP A 446 -3.46 -30.13 10.29
N ILE A 447 -3.74 -29.13 11.12
CA ILE A 447 -3.49 -29.16 12.58
C ILE A 447 -4.13 -30.39 13.22
N LYS A 448 -5.38 -30.71 12.83
CA LYS A 448 -6.12 -31.86 13.36
C LYS A 448 -5.47 -33.19 12.94
N ASN A 449 -5.08 -33.32 11.67
CA ASN A 449 -4.48 -34.55 11.15
C ASN A 449 -3.09 -34.77 11.75
N VAL A 450 -2.25 -33.74 11.83
CA VAL A 450 -0.94 -33.81 12.49
C VAL A 450 -1.08 -34.28 13.93
N ARG A 451 -2.02 -33.69 14.69
CA ARG A 451 -2.28 -34.11 16.07
C ARG A 451 -2.76 -35.55 16.16
N ALA A 452 -3.57 -36.01 15.20
CA ALA A 452 -4.09 -37.37 15.20
C ALA A 452 -3.01 -38.41 14.88
N THR A 453 -2.11 -38.11 13.94
CA THR A 453 -1.05 -39.01 13.47
C THR A 453 0.13 -39.03 14.44
N TYR A 454 0.70 -37.86 14.75
CA TYR A 454 1.97 -37.73 15.48
C TYR A 454 1.79 -37.37 16.96
N GLY A 455 0.56 -37.15 17.42
CA GLY A 455 0.29 -36.66 18.78
C GLY A 455 0.69 -37.59 19.93
N LYS A 456 1.10 -38.83 19.61
CA LYS A 456 1.60 -39.83 20.57
C LYS A 456 3.12 -39.99 20.53
N ASP A 457 3.80 -39.33 19.60
CA ASP A 457 5.24 -39.47 19.43
C ASP A 457 5.99 -38.70 20.52
N HIS A 458 7.09 -39.27 20.99
CA HIS A 458 7.84 -38.74 22.14
C HIS A 458 8.54 -37.40 21.84
N ASP A 459 8.83 -37.11 20.58
CA ASP A 459 9.46 -35.89 20.08
C ASP A 459 8.44 -34.86 19.54
N PHE A 460 7.14 -35.16 19.64
CA PHE A 460 6.09 -34.26 19.17
C PHE A 460 6.00 -33.01 20.06
N THR A 461 6.47 -31.89 19.53
CA THR A 461 6.47 -30.58 20.20
C THR A 461 5.11 -29.86 20.17
N GLY A 462 4.09 -30.51 19.61
CA GLY A 462 2.73 -29.98 19.47
C GLY A 462 2.37 -29.64 18.01
N PRO A 463 1.07 -29.52 17.70
CA PRO A 463 0.60 -29.39 16.32
C PRO A 463 0.95 -28.04 15.68
N MET A 464 1.35 -27.06 16.48
CA MET A 464 1.84 -25.77 15.99
C MET A 464 3.28 -25.85 15.48
N GLY A 465 4.08 -26.81 15.96
CA GLY A 465 5.45 -27.02 15.49
C GLY A 465 5.50 -27.45 14.01
N ALA A 466 4.51 -28.23 13.56
CA ALA A 466 4.38 -28.67 12.17
C ALA A 466 3.39 -27.82 11.35
N LEU A 467 3.02 -26.61 11.81
CA LEU A 467 2.05 -25.78 11.09
C LEU A 467 2.59 -25.31 9.73
N ASN A 468 3.88 -25.01 9.67
CA ASN A 468 4.52 -24.40 8.49
C ASN A 468 5.60 -25.30 7.87
N VAL A 469 5.63 -26.58 8.27
CA VAL A 469 6.58 -27.58 7.77
C VAL A 469 5.83 -28.87 7.58
N VAL A 470 6.06 -29.55 6.48
CA VAL A 470 5.50 -30.89 6.24
C VAL A 470 6.28 -31.89 7.10
N PRO A 471 5.61 -32.63 8.01
CA PRO A 471 6.24 -33.68 8.81
C PRO A 471 7.09 -34.62 7.96
N ASP A 472 8.21 -35.07 8.52
CA ASP A 472 9.14 -35.99 7.87
C ASP A 472 9.80 -35.43 6.58
N SER A 473 9.79 -34.10 6.39
CA SER A 473 10.47 -33.44 5.27
C SER A 473 11.04 -32.07 5.65
N THR A 474 11.93 -31.54 4.80
CA THR A 474 12.45 -30.16 4.88
C THR A 474 11.54 -29.12 4.22
N VAL A 475 10.45 -29.55 3.58
CA VAL A 475 9.59 -28.69 2.76
C VAL A 475 8.73 -27.78 3.65
N ARG A 476 8.86 -26.48 3.44
CA ARG A 476 8.09 -25.46 4.15
C ARG A 476 6.74 -25.22 3.50
N ILE A 477 5.72 -24.94 4.32
CA ILE A 477 4.36 -24.67 3.89
C ILE A 477 4.10 -23.16 3.88
N ILE A 478 3.54 -22.67 2.77
CA ILE A 478 3.00 -21.33 2.62
C ILE A 478 1.46 -21.44 2.49
N TRP A 479 0.75 -20.83 3.44
CA TRP A 479 -0.71 -20.87 3.50
C TRP A 479 -1.34 -19.77 2.63
N LEU A 480 -1.84 -20.15 1.45
CA LEU A 480 -2.45 -19.25 0.48
C LEU A 480 -3.91 -18.90 0.81
N PRO A 481 -4.26 -17.61 0.93
CA PRO A 481 -5.65 -17.15 1.09
C PRO A 481 -6.40 -17.11 -0.25
N TYR A 482 -7.72 -16.90 -0.17
CA TYR A 482 -8.62 -16.72 -1.32
C TYR A 482 -8.80 -17.93 -2.25
N LEU A 483 -8.38 -19.13 -1.86
CA LEU A 483 -8.60 -20.37 -2.64
C LEU A 483 -9.99 -21.00 -2.44
N GLY A 484 -10.80 -20.52 -1.49
CA GLY A 484 -12.10 -21.12 -1.20
C GLY A 484 -11.93 -22.53 -0.62
N GLN A 485 -12.63 -23.52 -1.16
CA GLN A 485 -12.53 -24.93 -0.77
C GLN A 485 -11.74 -25.77 -1.78
N LEU A 486 -11.00 -25.13 -2.69
CA LEU A 486 -10.26 -25.84 -3.74
C LEU A 486 -9.17 -26.73 -3.11
N PRO A 487 -9.08 -28.02 -3.48
CA PRO A 487 -8.03 -28.92 -3.02
C PRO A 487 -6.73 -28.67 -3.79
N PHE A 488 -6.22 -27.43 -3.69
CA PHE A 488 -5.05 -26.96 -4.43
C PHE A 488 -3.75 -27.24 -3.69
N MET A 489 -2.76 -27.76 -4.41
CA MET A 489 -1.38 -27.91 -3.98
C MET A 489 -0.46 -27.43 -5.10
N MET A 490 0.55 -26.65 -4.73
CA MET A 490 1.57 -26.21 -5.67
C MET A 490 2.93 -26.20 -4.97
N LEU A 491 3.95 -26.71 -5.62
CA LEU A 491 5.32 -26.71 -5.14
C LEU A 491 6.19 -25.97 -6.15
N HIS A 492 6.81 -24.88 -5.73
CA HIS A 492 7.76 -24.11 -6.55
C HIS A 492 8.69 -23.28 -5.64
N GLN A 493 9.76 -22.73 -6.23
CA GLN A 493 10.66 -21.81 -5.54
C GLN A 493 10.03 -20.42 -5.34
N PRO A 494 9.98 -19.87 -4.12
CA PRO A 494 9.46 -18.51 -3.88
C PRO A 494 10.08 -17.47 -4.80
N GLY A 495 9.26 -16.56 -5.32
CA GLY A 495 9.68 -15.53 -6.28
C GLY A 495 9.57 -15.90 -7.76
N ASN A 496 9.33 -17.18 -8.09
CA ASN A 496 9.10 -17.61 -9.47
C ASN A 496 7.79 -17.07 -10.05
N ILE A 497 6.67 -17.20 -9.32
CA ILE A 497 5.41 -16.56 -9.70
C ILE A 497 5.41 -15.11 -9.22
N GLN A 498 5.09 -14.18 -10.12
CA GLN A 498 5.14 -12.75 -9.88
C GLN A 498 3.85 -12.06 -10.34
N PHE A 499 3.44 -11.05 -9.58
CA PHE A 499 2.44 -10.10 -10.05
C PHE A 499 3.11 -9.02 -10.87
N LEU A 500 2.50 -8.63 -11.97
CA LEU A 500 3.03 -7.63 -12.89
C LEU A 500 2.21 -6.36 -12.75
N GLU A 501 2.87 -5.21 -12.62
CA GLU A 501 2.24 -3.88 -12.65
C GLU A 501 3.04 -2.93 -13.54
N PHE A 502 2.40 -1.88 -14.04
CA PHE A 502 3.12 -0.86 -14.81
C PHE A 502 3.91 0.07 -13.88
N VAL A 503 3.20 0.82 -13.03
CA VAL A 503 3.81 1.76 -12.11
C VAL A 503 3.34 1.48 -10.67
N PRO A 504 4.25 1.48 -9.67
CA PRO A 504 3.87 1.24 -8.29
C PRO A 504 2.81 2.22 -7.79
N GLY A 505 1.78 1.69 -7.14
CA GLY A 505 0.77 2.48 -6.44
C GLY A 505 -0.25 3.20 -7.33
N GLU A 506 -0.36 2.86 -8.61
CA GLU A 506 -1.34 3.49 -9.52
C GLU A 506 -2.77 3.38 -9.03
N MET A 507 -3.14 2.25 -8.41
CA MET A 507 -4.45 2.04 -7.78
C MET A 507 -4.80 3.17 -6.78
N LEU A 508 -3.81 3.70 -6.05
CA LEU A 508 -4.01 4.76 -5.04
C LEU A 508 -4.31 6.14 -5.65
N SER A 509 -4.06 6.33 -6.95
CA SER A 509 -4.23 7.62 -7.64
C SER A 509 -5.66 7.86 -8.09
N VAL A 510 -6.55 8.06 -7.12
CA VAL A 510 -7.97 8.34 -7.38
C VAL A 510 -8.15 9.76 -7.92
N LYS A 511 -8.81 9.87 -9.07
CA LYS A 511 -9.29 11.10 -9.70
C LYS A 511 -10.73 11.34 -9.26
N MET A 512 -11.11 12.61 -9.07
CA MET A 512 -12.45 12.99 -8.65
C MET A 512 -13.01 14.08 -9.56
N GLN A 513 -14.31 14.02 -9.83
CA GLN A 513 -15.06 15.03 -10.56
C GLN A 513 -16.46 15.15 -9.97
N GLU A 514 -16.93 16.39 -9.81
CA GLU A 514 -18.31 16.67 -9.47
C GLU A 514 -19.19 16.78 -10.73
N GLN A 515 -20.40 16.27 -10.61
CA GLN A 515 -21.46 16.51 -11.57
C GLN A 515 -22.77 16.79 -10.82
N MET A 516 -23.19 18.05 -10.83
CA MET A 516 -24.33 18.54 -10.03
C MET A 516 -24.12 18.17 -8.55
N GLU A 517 -25.06 17.45 -7.94
CA GLU A 517 -24.97 17.05 -6.54
C GLU A 517 -24.06 15.84 -6.31
N GLN A 518 -23.55 15.17 -7.35
CA GLN A 518 -22.84 13.89 -7.22
C GLN A 518 -21.33 14.03 -7.38
N VAL A 519 -20.58 13.28 -6.56
CA VAL A 519 -19.13 13.14 -6.74
C VAL A 519 -18.80 11.79 -7.37
N ARG A 520 -18.09 11.83 -8.50
CA ARG A 520 -17.55 10.66 -9.18
C ARG A 520 -16.08 10.52 -8.87
N ALA A 521 -15.66 9.32 -8.54
CA ALA A 521 -14.26 9.01 -8.27
C ALA A 521 -13.82 7.78 -9.08
N TRP A 522 -12.62 7.83 -9.66
CA TRP A 522 -12.08 6.70 -10.40
C TRP A 522 -10.56 6.60 -10.33
N SER A 523 -10.05 5.38 -10.42
CA SER A 523 -8.63 5.07 -10.58
C SER A 523 -8.47 3.99 -11.64
N THR A 524 -7.37 4.05 -12.37
CA THR A 524 -7.06 3.14 -13.48
C THR A 524 -5.61 2.71 -13.35
N TRP A 525 -5.34 1.41 -13.44
CA TRP A 525 -4.00 0.85 -13.33
C TRP A 525 -3.89 -0.42 -14.17
N LYS A 526 -2.67 -0.93 -14.25
CA LYS A 526 -2.30 -2.08 -15.05
C LYS A 526 -1.84 -3.20 -14.12
N GLU A 527 -2.43 -4.38 -14.22
CA GLU A 527 -2.05 -5.54 -13.40
C GLU A 527 -2.13 -6.89 -14.13
N GLY A 528 -1.32 -7.86 -13.70
CA GLY A 528 -1.29 -9.20 -14.25
C GLY A 528 -0.54 -10.20 -13.39
N CYS A 529 -0.42 -11.43 -13.88
CA CYS A 529 0.28 -12.53 -13.20
C CYS A 529 1.06 -13.36 -14.22
N SER A 530 2.31 -13.71 -13.90
CA SER A 530 3.12 -14.61 -14.71
C SER A 530 4.14 -15.34 -13.85
N ALA A 531 4.53 -16.54 -14.27
CA ALA A 531 5.76 -17.17 -13.82
C ALA A 531 6.95 -16.61 -14.60
N SER A 532 8.12 -16.54 -13.95
CA SER A 532 9.40 -16.31 -14.59
C SER A 532 9.89 -17.60 -15.29
N PHE A 533 9.76 -18.75 -14.63
CA PHE A 533 10.26 -20.03 -15.12
C PHE A 533 9.28 -21.17 -14.82
N THR A 534 8.53 -21.63 -15.82
CA THR A 534 7.61 -22.79 -15.67
C THR A 534 8.32 -24.12 -15.97
N GLY A 535 9.17 -24.09 -16.99
CA GLY A 535 9.78 -25.24 -17.65
C GLY A 535 9.70 -25.09 -19.18
N ARG A 536 10.06 -26.16 -19.89
CA ARG A 536 10.05 -26.20 -21.36
C ARG A 536 8.64 -26.39 -21.88
N ARG A 537 8.28 -25.64 -22.92
CA ARG A 537 7.03 -25.76 -23.65
C ARG A 537 7.09 -26.86 -24.71
N PHE A 538 6.03 -27.64 -24.80
CA PHE A 538 5.87 -28.70 -25.80
C PHE A 538 4.80 -28.36 -26.83
N SER A 539 4.89 -28.94 -28.04
CA SER A 539 3.90 -28.71 -29.09
C SER A 539 2.67 -29.58 -28.91
N THR A 540 2.86 -30.76 -28.30
CA THR A 540 1.80 -31.73 -28.04
C THR A 540 1.87 -32.28 -26.62
N LYS A 541 0.73 -32.74 -26.12
CA LYS A 541 0.63 -33.43 -24.83
C LYS A 541 1.55 -34.66 -24.75
N ALA A 542 1.64 -35.45 -25.83
CA ALA A 542 2.47 -36.64 -25.86
C ALA A 542 3.97 -36.34 -25.71
N GLU A 543 4.45 -35.23 -26.30
CA GLU A 543 5.83 -34.78 -26.12
C GLU A 543 6.11 -34.35 -24.67
N MET A 544 5.18 -33.60 -24.07
CA MET A 544 5.25 -33.21 -22.65
C MET A 544 5.23 -34.44 -21.73
N ASP A 545 4.39 -35.42 -22.04
CA ASP A 545 4.29 -36.65 -21.25
C ASP A 545 5.57 -37.48 -21.31
N LYS A 546 6.21 -37.56 -22.49
CA LYS A 546 7.49 -38.24 -22.70
C LYS A 546 8.64 -37.56 -21.94
N ASN A 547 8.54 -36.25 -21.71
CA ASN A 547 9.55 -35.49 -20.97
C ASN A 547 9.66 -35.90 -19.49
N ALA A 548 8.63 -36.52 -18.91
CA ALA A 548 8.63 -36.98 -17.53
C ALA A 548 9.16 -35.94 -16.52
N TYR A 549 8.68 -34.69 -16.62
CA TYR A 549 8.99 -33.58 -15.70
C TYR A 549 10.44 -33.04 -15.69
N GLU A 550 11.34 -33.53 -16.56
CA GLU A 550 12.79 -33.22 -16.56
C GLU A 550 13.16 -31.72 -16.41
N TRP A 551 12.40 -30.82 -17.03
CA TRP A 551 12.67 -29.38 -17.02
C TRP A 551 11.62 -28.56 -16.27
N GLN A 552 10.73 -29.21 -15.51
CA GLN A 552 9.62 -28.54 -14.83
C GLN A 552 10.05 -27.95 -13.49
N GLN A 553 9.55 -26.76 -13.17
CA GLN A 553 9.94 -26.01 -11.96
C GLN A 553 8.76 -25.56 -11.11
N ILE A 554 7.56 -25.73 -11.66
CA ILE A 554 6.30 -25.54 -10.96
C ILE A 554 5.58 -26.88 -10.99
N PHE A 555 5.40 -27.49 -9.83
CA PHE A 555 4.65 -28.73 -9.69
C PHE A 555 3.29 -28.39 -9.09
N ILE A 556 2.22 -28.90 -9.70
CA ILE A 556 0.87 -28.74 -9.19
C ILE A 556 0.18 -30.10 -9.18
N ASN A 557 -0.75 -30.28 -8.24
CA ASN A 557 -1.71 -31.36 -8.37
C ASN A 557 -2.73 -31.01 -9.47
N LEU A 558 -3.36 -32.03 -10.06
CA LEU A 558 -4.49 -31.87 -10.95
C LEU A 558 -5.75 -31.51 -10.15
N PHE A 559 -5.84 -30.29 -9.60
CA PHE A 559 -6.91 -29.84 -8.70
C PHE A 559 -8.31 -29.71 -9.37
N ALA A 560 -8.56 -30.46 -10.44
CA ALA A 560 -9.84 -30.60 -11.12
C ALA A 560 -10.77 -31.57 -10.39
N ALA A 561 -12.04 -31.21 -10.24
CA ALA A 561 -13.06 -32.13 -9.72
C ALA A 561 -13.48 -33.16 -10.78
N THR A 562 -13.67 -34.41 -10.38
CA THR A 562 -14.22 -35.45 -11.27
C THR A 562 -15.72 -35.25 -11.43
N ILE A 563 -16.19 -35.21 -12.68
CA ILE A 563 -17.62 -35.10 -12.99
C ILE A 563 -18.29 -36.45 -12.73
N THR A 564 -19.38 -36.46 -11.98
CA THR A 564 -20.17 -37.67 -11.68
C THR A 564 -21.39 -37.77 -12.59
N ASP A 565 -22.35 -36.89 -12.37
CA ASP A 565 -23.67 -36.88 -13.00
C ASP A 565 -23.97 -35.53 -13.68
N LYS A 566 -23.34 -34.46 -13.19
CA LYS A 566 -23.53 -33.09 -13.64
C LYS A 566 -22.27 -32.26 -13.38
N VAL A 567 -22.13 -31.15 -14.11
CA VAL A 567 -21.10 -30.14 -13.86
C VAL A 567 -21.58 -29.23 -12.74
N ASP A 568 -20.84 -29.18 -11.63
CA ASP A 568 -21.23 -28.45 -10.42
C ASP A 568 -20.17 -27.41 -10.05
N GLY A 569 -20.50 -26.14 -10.23
CA GLY A 569 -19.60 -25.02 -9.97
C GLY A 569 -19.21 -24.85 -8.50
N ALA A 570 -19.88 -25.52 -7.56
CA ALA A 570 -19.48 -25.56 -6.15
C ALA A 570 -18.25 -26.47 -5.91
N LYS A 571 -18.03 -27.48 -6.76
CA LYS A 571 -16.90 -28.42 -6.65
C LYS A 571 -15.58 -27.86 -7.19
N GLY A 572 -15.63 -26.76 -7.92
CA GLY A 572 -14.46 -26.12 -8.51
C GLY A 572 -14.76 -25.56 -9.90
N PHE A 573 -13.85 -24.70 -10.37
CA PHE A 573 -13.96 -24.11 -11.69
C PHE A 573 -13.43 -25.06 -12.79
N TRP A 574 -12.50 -25.94 -12.46
CA TRP A 574 -11.96 -26.97 -13.37
C TRP A 574 -12.57 -28.32 -13.04
N GLN A 575 -13.21 -28.93 -14.03
CA GLN A 575 -13.87 -30.22 -13.91
C GLN A 575 -13.52 -31.10 -15.09
N ILE A 576 -13.33 -32.39 -14.83
CA ILE A 576 -12.86 -33.34 -15.83
C ILE A 576 -13.65 -34.64 -15.73
N THR A 577 -13.93 -35.27 -16.87
CA THR A 577 -14.57 -36.58 -16.90
C THR A 577 -13.63 -37.65 -16.35
N GLY A 578 -14.20 -38.68 -15.73
CA GLY A 578 -13.46 -39.80 -15.16
C GLY A 578 -14.26 -41.09 -15.29
N THR A 579 -13.72 -42.18 -14.74
CA THR A 579 -14.38 -43.50 -14.76
C THR A 579 -15.71 -43.53 -14.02
N ALA A 580 -15.93 -42.63 -13.07
CA ALA A 580 -17.18 -42.47 -12.32
C ALA A 580 -18.20 -41.55 -13.01
N THR A 581 -17.89 -41.02 -14.20
CA THR A 581 -18.82 -40.17 -14.97
C THR A 581 -19.96 -41.01 -15.52
N THR A 582 -21.18 -40.49 -15.46
CA THR A 582 -22.41 -41.19 -15.88
C THR A 582 -23.13 -40.49 -17.03
N GLN A 583 -22.76 -39.24 -17.34
CA GLN A 583 -23.31 -38.47 -18.44
C GLN A 583 -22.20 -37.86 -19.27
N ASP A 584 -22.35 -37.91 -20.59
CA ASP A 584 -21.40 -37.28 -21.52
C ASP A 584 -21.93 -35.95 -22.06
N THR A 585 -23.23 -35.68 -21.92
CA THR A 585 -23.87 -34.48 -22.46
C THR A 585 -24.29 -33.53 -21.36
N TYR A 586 -23.81 -32.29 -21.41
CA TYR A 586 -24.08 -31.28 -20.40
C TYR A 586 -24.86 -30.11 -20.99
N THR A 587 -25.90 -29.68 -20.28
CA THR A 587 -26.81 -28.59 -20.70
C THR A 587 -26.79 -27.39 -19.76
N ASP A 588 -26.13 -27.52 -18.61
CA ASP A 588 -25.94 -26.48 -17.61
C ASP A 588 -24.67 -26.70 -16.77
N ILE A 589 -24.26 -25.67 -16.04
CA ILE A 589 -23.30 -25.75 -14.93
C ILE A 589 -24.02 -25.28 -13.67
N GLU A 590 -24.38 -26.22 -12.80
CA GLU A 590 -25.15 -25.92 -11.60
C GLU A 590 -24.31 -25.07 -10.63
N GLY A 591 -24.93 -24.09 -9.98
CA GLY A 591 -24.23 -23.22 -9.03
C GLY A 591 -23.15 -22.33 -9.67
N ALA A 592 -23.18 -22.14 -11.00
CA ALA A 592 -22.28 -21.22 -11.69
C ALA A 592 -22.40 -19.78 -11.14
N LYS A 593 -21.26 -19.13 -10.89
CA LYS A 593 -21.18 -17.78 -10.34
C LYS A 593 -20.73 -16.80 -11.42
N THR A 594 -21.31 -15.60 -11.41
CA THR A 594 -20.86 -14.49 -12.27
C THR A 594 -19.39 -14.16 -12.02
N GLY A 595 -18.62 -14.01 -13.10
CA GLY A 595 -17.19 -13.69 -13.03
C GLY A 595 -16.26 -14.88 -12.77
N VAL A 596 -16.77 -16.11 -12.78
CA VAL A 596 -15.96 -17.33 -12.72
C VAL A 596 -16.06 -18.04 -14.08
N ALA A 597 -14.92 -18.39 -14.66
CA ALA A 597 -14.86 -19.22 -15.85
C ALA A 597 -14.73 -20.70 -15.47
N TYR A 598 -15.57 -21.54 -16.06
CA TYR A 598 -15.59 -22.97 -15.83
C TYR A 598 -14.94 -23.71 -16.99
N CYS A 599 -14.04 -24.65 -16.68
CA CYS A 599 -13.39 -25.52 -17.64
C CYS A 599 -13.96 -26.94 -17.49
N ILE A 600 -14.47 -27.50 -18.59
CA ILE A 600 -14.94 -28.89 -18.70
C ILE A 600 -13.97 -29.61 -19.63
N GLU A 601 -13.25 -30.59 -19.09
CA GLU A 601 -12.19 -31.32 -19.80
C GLU A 601 -12.52 -32.83 -19.93
N ALA A 602 -12.06 -33.43 -21.01
CA ALA A 602 -12.10 -34.88 -21.23
C ALA A 602 -10.94 -35.57 -20.49
N GLY A 603 -11.21 -36.34 -19.44
CA GLY A 603 -10.17 -37.06 -18.70
C GLY A 603 -10.00 -38.53 -19.08
N VAL A 604 -11.05 -39.16 -19.61
CA VAL A 604 -11.04 -40.57 -20.04
C VAL A 604 -11.67 -40.70 -21.42
N SER A 605 -11.23 -41.70 -22.18
CA SER A 605 -11.73 -41.98 -23.53
C SER A 605 -13.19 -42.40 -23.57
N ASP A 606 -13.66 -43.02 -22.49
CA ASP A 606 -14.99 -43.62 -22.40
C ASP A 606 -16.08 -42.57 -22.16
N HIS A 607 -15.69 -41.41 -21.60
CA HIS A 607 -16.58 -40.30 -21.26
C HIS A 607 -16.08 -38.99 -21.87
N LEU A 608 -16.36 -38.80 -23.16
CA LEU A 608 -16.01 -37.59 -23.88
C LEU A 608 -17.13 -36.54 -23.78
N PRO A 609 -16.90 -35.37 -23.16
CA PRO A 609 -17.92 -34.36 -22.93
C PRO A 609 -18.47 -33.75 -24.24
N LYS A 610 -19.79 -33.50 -24.25
CA LYS A 610 -20.57 -32.94 -25.36
C LYS A 610 -21.47 -31.83 -24.84
N ILE A 611 -21.52 -30.71 -25.56
CA ILE A 611 -22.38 -29.56 -25.25
C ILE A 611 -22.99 -29.05 -26.54
N ALA A 612 -24.32 -29.06 -26.61
CA ALA A 612 -25.05 -28.51 -27.74
C ALA A 612 -25.04 -26.96 -27.67
N LYS A 613 -24.98 -26.30 -28.83
CA LYS A 613 -25.20 -24.85 -28.92
C LYS A 613 -26.69 -24.54 -28.81
N SER A 614 -27.24 -24.70 -27.61
CA SER A 614 -28.65 -24.50 -27.31
C SER A 614 -28.86 -24.22 -25.82
N GLY A 615 -30.07 -23.78 -25.45
CA GLY A 615 -30.41 -23.48 -24.05
C GLY A 615 -29.44 -22.47 -23.44
N LYS A 616 -28.91 -22.78 -22.25
CA LYS A 616 -27.91 -21.94 -21.56
C LYS A 616 -26.58 -21.84 -22.30
N PHE A 617 -26.31 -22.71 -23.26
CA PHE A 617 -25.12 -22.70 -24.10
C PHE A 617 -25.39 -22.14 -25.52
N ALA A 618 -26.45 -21.36 -25.71
CA ALA A 618 -26.78 -20.77 -27.00
C ALA A 618 -25.68 -19.84 -27.56
N ASN A 619 -24.88 -19.22 -26.69
CA ASN A 619 -23.83 -18.26 -27.05
C ASN A 619 -22.45 -18.90 -27.31
N LEU A 620 -22.37 -20.23 -27.44
CA LEU A 620 -21.13 -20.89 -27.88
C LEU A 620 -20.82 -20.56 -29.34
N SER A 621 -19.53 -20.60 -29.73
CA SER A 621 -19.14 -20.40 -31.12
C SER A 621 -19.73 -21.49 -32.02
N ALA A 622 -19.59 -22.74 -31.60
CA ALA A 622 -20.20 -23.94 -32.18
C ALA A 622 -20.55 -24.94 -31.07
N ALA A 623 -21.29 -26.01 -31.39
CA ALA A 623 -21.41 -27.14 -30.47
C ALA A 623 -20.01 -27.69 -30.11
N PHE A 624 -19.88 -28.23 -28.90
CA PHE A 624 -18.65 -28.83 -28.41
C PHE A 624 -18.82 -30.34 -28.34
N THR A 625 -17.84 -31.07 -28.84
CA THR A 625 -17.75 -32.52 -28.76
C THR A 625 -16.28 -32.83 -28.66
N ALA A 626 -15.86 -33.30 -27.50
CA ALA A 626 -14.49 -33.76 -27.30
C ALA A 626 -14.21 -34.98 -28.19
N THR A 627 -12.98 -35.05 -28.71
CA THR A 627 -12.52 -36.10 -29.62
C THR A 627 -11.37 -36.92 -29.02
N ALA A 628 -10.63 -36.35 -28.08
CA ALA A 628 -9.53 -37.01 -27.38
C ALA A 628 -9.45 -36.57 -25.92
N VAL A 629 -8.73 -37.36 -25.10
CA VAL A 629 -8.41 -37.00 -23.71
C VAL A 629 -7.54 -35.74 -23.69
N GLY A 630 -7.91 -34.77 -22.88
CA GLY A 630 -7.31 -33.43 -22.84
C GLY A 630 -8.02 -32.39 -23.72
N ASP A 631 -9.03 -32.77 -24.52
CA ASP A 631 -9.92 -31.79 -25.13
C ASP A 631 -10.78 -31.12 -24.05
N TYR A 632 -11.01 -29.81 -24.17
CA TYR A 632 -11.75 -29.05 -23.16
C TYR A 632 -12.53 -27.89 -23.77
N ILE A 633 -13.46 -27.36 -22.99
CA ILE A 633 -14.12 -26.08 -23.26
C ILE A 633 -14.13 -25.23 -21.98
N MET A 634 -13.71 -23.97 -22.12
CA MET A 634 -13.78 -22.98 -21.06
C MET A 634 -14.87 -21.95 -21.36
N VAL A 635 -15.80 -21.77 -20.43
CA VAL A 635 -16.96 -20.91 -20.57
C VAL A 635 -17.14 -20.00 -19.37
N ILE A 636 -17.78 -18.84 -19.54
CA ILE A 636 -18.14 -17.93 -18.46
C ILE A 636 -19.62 -17.61 -18.50
N LEU A 637 -20.25 -17.49 -17.32
CA LEU A 637 -21.64 -17.06 -17.19
C LEU A 637 -21.76 -15.55 -17.51
N GLY A 638 -22.54 -15.22 -18.54
CA GLY A 638 -22.90 -13.85 -18.89
C GLY A 638 -24.00 -13.29 -17.99
N GLY A 639 -24.17 -11.96 -18.00
CA GLY A 639 -25.25 -11.30 -17.26
C GLY A 639 -26.66 -11.69 -17.73
N ASP A 640 -26.76 -12.23 -18.95
CA ASP A 640 -27.98 -12.78 -19.55
C ASP A 640 -28.32 -14.20 -19.08
N GLY A 641 -27.51 -14.79 -18.19
CA GLY A 641 -27.73 -16.15 -17.67
C GLY A 641 -27.27 -17.27 -18.62
N ASN A 642 -26.68 -16.91 -19.77
CA ASN A 642 -26.13 -17.85 -20.73
C ASN A 642 -24.59 -17.91 -20.65
N PHE A 643 -24.03 -19.07 -20.98
CA PHE A 643 -22.60 -19.30 -21.03
C PHE A 643 -22.00 -18.82 -22.35
N ARG A 644 -20.90 -18.09 -22.25
CA ARG A 644 -20.11 -17.62 -23.38
C ARG A 644 -18.77 -18.30 -23.38
N GLU A 645 -18.33 -18.70 -24.56
CA GLU A 645 -17.09 -19.44 -24.74
C GLU A 645 -15.87 -18.52 -24.71
N LEU A 646 -14.91 -18.84 -23.85
CA LEU A 646 -13.63 -18.14 -23.75
C LEU A 646 -12.56 -18.82 -24.60
N GLU A 647 -12.45 -20.14 -24.51
CA GLU A 647 -11.56 -20.95 -25.33
C GLU A 647 -12.04 -22.40 -25.41
N ARG A 648 -11.53 -23.14 -26.39
CA ARG A 648 -11.73 -24.59 -26.52
C ARG A 648 -10.47 -25.28 -27.04
N CYS A 649 -10.36 -26.56 -26.77
CA CYS A 649 -9.41 -27.47 -27.41
C CYS A 649 -10.19 -28.66 -27.98
N VAL A 650 -10.02 -28.94 -29.28
CA VAL A 650 -10.62 -30.09 -29.95
C VAL A 650 -9.55 -30.75 -30.81
N GLY A 651 -9.33 -32.04 -30.63
CA GLY A 651 -8.28 -32.80 -31.31
C GLY A 651 -6.89 -32.28 -31.00
N GLY A 652 -6.66 -31.80 -29.77
CA GLY A 652 -5.40 -31.18 -29.36
C GLY A 652 -5.14 -29.77 -29.94
N LYS A 653 -6.07 -29.22 -30.74
CA LYS A 653 -5.97 -27.87 -31.29
C LYS A 653 -6.71 -26.86 -30.41
N ARG A 654 -5.96 -26.05 -29.67
CA ARG A 654 -6.48 -24.93 -28.87
C ARG A 654 -6.91 -23.75 -29.75
N THR A 655 -8.09 -23.21 -29.49
CA THR A 655 -8.68 -22.03 -30.13
C THR A 655 -9.18 -21.06 -29.05
N ILE A 656 -8.80 -19.79 -29.14
CA ILE A 656 -9.16 -18.75 -28.17
C ILE A 656 -10.20 -17.80 -28.79
N ASN A 657 -11.22 -17.44 -28.02
CA ASN A 657 -12.17 -16.41 -28.41
C ASN A 657 -11.53 -15.02 -28.27
N LYS A 658 -10.97 -14.52 -29.38
CA LYS A 658 -10.29 -13.21 -29.49
C LYS A 658 -11.17 -12.02 -29.06
N SER A 659 -12.49 -12.15 -29.18
CA SER A 659 -13.42 -11.07 -28.81
C SER A 659 -13.56 -10.90 -27.30
N LEU A 660 -13.48 -12.00 -26.55
CA LEU A 660 -13.63 -12.03 -25.09
C LEU A 660 -12.29 -12.06 -24.36
N GLN A 661 -11.26 -12.68 -24.94
CA GLN A 661 -9.92 -12.82 -24.37
C GLN A 661 -8.81 -12.32 -25.33
N PRO A 662 -8.79 -11.02 -25.69
CA PRO A 662 -7.76 -10.43 -26.56
C PRO A 662 -6.35 -10.46 -25.95
N ASN A 663 -6.22 -10.65 -24.64
CA ASN A 663 -4.95 -10.64 -23.92
C ASN A 663 -4.17 -11.96 -24.00
N VAL A 664 -4.83 -13.09 -24.31
CA VAL A 664 -4.19 -14.42 -24.32
C VAL A 664 -3.36 -14.63 -25.62
N PRO A 665 -2.15 -15.21 -25.54
CA PRO A 665 -1.31 -15.52 -26.71
C PRO A 665 -2.01 -16.48 -27.69
N GLY A 666 -1.96 -16.18 -29.00
CA GLY A 666 -2.75 -16.87 -30.04
C GLY A 666 -4.07 -16.15 -30.36
N GLY A 667 -4.41 -15.11 -29.58
CA GLY A 667 -5.56 -14.25 -29.81
C GLY A 667 -5.39 -13.17 -30.89
N ARG A 668 -4.23 -13.06 -31.55
CA ARG A 668 -4.01 -12.19 -32.72
C ARG A 668 -3.72 -13.03 -33.95
#